data_AF-A0A1Y5XN18-F1
#
_entry.id   AF-A0A1Y5XN18-F1
#
_cell.length_a   1.000
_cell.length_b   1.000
_cell.length_c   1.000
_cell.angle_alpha   90.00
_cell.angle_beta   90.00
_cell.angle_gamma   90.00
#
_symmetry.space_group_name_H-M   'P 1'
#
loop_
_entity.id
_entity.type
_entity.pdbx_description
1 polymer ?
#
loop_
_entity_poly.entity_id
_entity_poly.type
_entity_poly.pdbx_seq_one_letter_code
_entity_poly.pdbx_strand_id
1 'polypeptide(L)'
;MGRISVGGDQTARAEDIPSVRSDASLAHRIRSVLAIRPFRRLWGVSFICSTGDWLSLLALTGLITKLTDDYAFQNYAFAGVVLTQLLPGLLFAPFGGLLADKFDRRKVMVACDVMRGGLLISIAVVGTPVWLLIANFLVGCCQLLWIPSKDAAVPNLLRRKDQVETANQLALVMTWGISVIAGAGLYALITGISSQVFHVKLDDTGMGMATIIVAINGLFYLTSAVIVATRIPELSIRVVAPVKKDEAPKENTSLWAMLRDGLRFIRSTRLVRGLLIGMTGAFAAAGALVGSSKPYSSSLLGGDSAFGWLFAALFIGLGGGMASATKMAQRIPHNRLFGISIVLAGLGLLPIAASPHLWVSLLAVAFVGACAGIAFLTGVTIIGTQVEDAIRGRINAIYQSLMKIILALSMIMVPLFIGLVRPRNVEIFGAAVRVDGTRPVLFVAGLIAALVGVIAYRQMDDRRAETILADLKAAIRGKPRRSTGLLIAIEGDTAQDTASQSRLLTDWLRKSGNREILLATDPTLNDRRLRAVLAGAELTGARAHALVAAAVRADIVEREIRPALDRGAIVVMERFVDSPFAHLSAVAGLDPEEMEGLTDWATAKLRPDLTVLLDRDPATLPQTRYQSNDHHWRVQDLLLEMASSDPDRYVVVDADNDDEATSQRVIMAVRGAIAARKLGLDEANDRTPVEAQ
;
A
#
# COMPACT_ATOMS: atom_id res chain seq x y z
N MET A 1 -7.52 52.50 49.59
CA MET A 1 -7.78 51.85 50.90
C MET A 1 -8.75 50.71 50.63
N GLY A 2 -8.44 49.48 51.07
CA GLY A 2 -9.44 48.42 51.28
C GLY A 2 -9.80 47.51 50.09
N ARG A 3 -9.59 46.21 50.29
CA ARG A 3 -10.10 45.04 49.54
C ARG A 3 -11.64 44.93 49.59
N ILE A 4 -12.22 44.11 48.70
CA ILE A 4 -13.37 43.14 48.83
C ILE A 4 -13.88 42.87 47.38
N SER A 5 -13.77 41.68 46.75
CA SER A 5 -14.43 40.36 46.90
C SER A 5 -15.78 40.18 46.17
N VAL A 6 -15.89 39.05 45.43
CA VAL A 6 -17.08 38.21 45.12
C VAL A 6 -17.88 38.49 43.83
N GLY A 7 -17.84 37.49 42.91
CA GLY A 7 -19.01 36.68 42.55
C GLY A 7 -19.80 36.99 41.26
N GLY A 8 -19.90 35.95 40.41
CA GLY A 8 -20.97 35.72 39.41
C GLY A 8 -20.76 36.38 38.04
N ASP A 9 -21.24 35.85 36.92
CA ASP A 9 -21.85 34.56 36.57
C ASP A 9 -21.92 34.53 35.03
N GLN A 10 -21.95 33.33 34.46
CA GLN A 10 -22.58 32.97 33.18
C GLN A 10 -22.00 33.39 31.80
N THR A 11 -21.79 32.33 31.01
CA THR A 11 -22.08 32.16 29.57
C THR A 11 -21.03 32.58 28.53
N ALA A 12 -20.17 31.62 28.18
CA ALA A 12 -19.81 31.44 26.77
C ALA A 12 -19.91 29.94 26.46
N ARG A 13 -20.97 29.58 25.74
CA ARG A 13 -21.23 28.25 25.17
C ARG A 13 -19.99 27.79 24.41
N ALA A 14 -19.39 26.68 24.84
CA ALA A 14 -18.55 25.87 23.98
C ALA A 14 -19.47 25.26 22.92
N GLU A 15 -19.40 25.79 21.71
CA GLU A 15 -20.10 25.23 20.55
C GLU A 15 -19.63 23.80 20.30
N ASP A 16 -20.62 22.93 20.12
CA ASP A 16 -20.54 21.53 19.77
C ASP A 16 -19.46 21.22 18.72
N ILE A 17 -18.46 20.43 19.08
CA ILE A 17 -17.62 19.72 18.13
C ILE A 17 -18.19 18.30 18.00
N PRO A 18 -18.93 17.96 16.93
CA PRO A 18 -19.37 16.59 16.72
C PRO A 18 -18.17 15.72 16.34
N SER A 19 -17.77 14.82 17.24
CA SER A 19 -16.70 13.82 17.11
C SER A 19 -17.09 12.58 16.28
N VAL A 20 -17.99 12.70 15.31
CA VAL A 20 -18.44 11.58 14.49
C VAL A 20 -17.92 11.74 13.06
N ARG A 21 -16.76 11.14 12.69
CA ARG A 21 -16.40 10.73 11.29
C ARG A 21 -15.28 9.67 11.23
N SER A 22 -15.55 8.43 11.62
CA SER A 22 -15.06 7.27 10.85
C SER A 22 -16.05 7.00 9.70
N ASP A 23 -15.61 6.36 8.61
CA ASP A 23 -16.39 6.09 7.38
C ASP A 23 -16.49 7.19 6.30
N ALA A 24 -15.42 7.96 6.09
CA ALA A 24 -15.22 8.52 4.76
C ALA A 24 -14.76 7.41 3.78
N SER A 25 -15.64 7.00 2.85
CA SER A 25 -15.26 6.16 1.69
C SER A 25 -13.92 6.62 1.09
N LEU A 26 -13.08 5.69 0.60
CA LEU A 26 -11.81 6.01 -0.08
C LEU A 26 -11.99 7.10 -1.14
N ALA A 27 -13.13 7.09 -1.84
CA ALA A 27 -13.50 8.13 -2.81
C ALA A 27 -13.66 9.52 -2.17
N HIS A 28 -14.22 9.60 -0.95
CA HIS A 28 -14.34 10.84 -0.19
C HIS A 28 -12.96 11.35 0.26
N ARG A 29 -12.07 10.47 0.74
CA ARG A 29 -10.69 10.83 1.11
C ARG A 29 -9.92 11.40 -0.08
N ILE A 30 -9.95 10.70 -1.23
CA ILE A 30 -9.33 11.17 -2.48
C ILE A 30 -9.91 12.52 -2.92
N ARG A 31 -11.24 12.66 -2.93
CA ARG A 31 -11.91 13.90 -3.33
C ARG A 31 -11.55 15.07 -2.41
N SER A 32 -11.40 14.82 -1.12
CA SER A 32 -11.02 15.84 -0.12
C SER A 32 -9.64 16.42 -0.40
N VAL A 33 -8.68 15.58 -0.81
CA VAL A 33 -7.31 15.99 -1.12
C VAL A 33 -7.26 16.74 -2.46
N LEU A 34 -7.95 16.24 -3.50
CA LEU A 34 -8.01 16.88 -4.82
C LEU A 34 -8.83 18.19 -4.85
N ALA A 35 -9.68 18.42 -3.85
CA ALA A 35 -10.39 19.69 -3.69
C ALA A 35 -9.44 20.85 -3.36
N ILE A 36 -8.29 20.57 -2.75
CA ILE A 36 -7.29 21.57 -2.35
C ILE A 36 -6.61 22.15 -3.61
N ARG A 37 -6.81 23.45 -3.87
CA ARG A 37 -6.35 24.10 -5.11
C ARG A 37 -4.81 24.04 -5.29
N PRO A 38 -3.97 24.37 -4.30
CA PRO A 38 -2.51 24.27 -4.46
C PRO A 38 -2.04 22.84 -4.72
N PHE A 39 -2.58 21.87 -3.99
CA PHE A 39 -2.28 20.45 -4.21
C PHE A 39 -2.68 20.00 -5.61
N ARG A 40 -3.89 20.32 -6.08
CA ARG A 40 -4.35 19.98 -7.44
C ARG A 40 -3.46 20.57 -8.53
N ARG A 41 -2.92 21.78 -8.33
CA ARG A 41 -1.95 22.39 -9.27
C ARG A 41 -0.63 21.62 -9.27
N LEU A 42 -0.08 21.30 -8.10
CA LEU A 42 1.14 20.50 -7.99
C LEU A 42 0.96 19.09 -8.59
N TRP A 43 -0.21 18.50 -8.40
CA TRP A 43 -0.61 17.22 -8.96
C TRP A 43 -0.68 17.26 -10.49
N GLY A 44 -1.26 18.34 -11.06
CA GLY A 44 -1.26 18.58 -12.51
C GLY A 44 0.13 18.83 -13.10
N VAL A 45 1.00 19.57 -12.40
CA VAL A 45 2.41 19.73 -12.78
C VAL A 45 3.12 18.38 -12.79
N SER A 46 2.92 17.58 -11.74
CA SER A 46 3.50 16.24 -11.64
C SER A 46 3.01 15.32 -12.76
N PHE A 47 1.74 15.44 -13.15
CA PHE A 47 1.17 14.71 -14.29
C PHE A 47 1.87 15.05 -15.61
N ILE A 48 2.02 16.36 -15.91
CA ILE A 48 2.64 16.84 -17.14
C ILE A 48 4.10 16.36 -17.22
N CYS A 49 4.88 16.60 -16.15
CA CYS A 49 6.28 16.18 -16.09
C CYS A 49 6.42 14.65 -16.19
N SER A 50 5.66 13.88 -15.43
CA SER A 50 5.79 12.42 -15.42
C SER A 50 5.34 11.81 -16.76
N THR A 51 4.28 12.33 -17.38
CA THR A 51 3.85 11.92 -18.73
C THR A 51 4.96 12.20 -19.74
N GLY A 52 5.60 13.37 -19.60
CA GLY A 52 6.78 13.77 -20.33
C GLY A 52 7.96 12.81 -20.17
N ASP A 53 8.32 12.44 -18.93
CA ASP A 53 9.40 11.49 -18.62
C ASP A 53 9.21 10.16 -19.38
N TRP A 54 7.99 9.60 -19.35
CA TRP A 54 7.67 8.34 -20.03
C TRP A 54 7.66 8.48 -21.56
N LEU A 55 7.14 9.60 -22.06
CA LEU A 55 7.19 9.94 -23.48
C LEU A 55 8.64 10.05 -23.97
N SER A 56 9.51 10.70 -23.18
CA SER A 56 10.95 10.85 -23.45
C SER A 56 11.65 9.51 -23.52
N LEU A 57 11.36 8.60 -22.60
CA LEU A 57 12.02 7.30 -22.54
C LEU A 57 11.84 6.54 -23.86
N LEU A 58 10.61 6.49 -24.39
CA LEU A 58 10.30 5.84 -25.66
C LEU A 58 10.91 6.59 -26.85
N ALA A 59 10.83 7.92 -26.86
CA ALA A 59 11.35 8.75 -27.94
C ALA A 59 12.88 8.72 -28.04
N LEU A 60 13.59 8.88 -26.93
CA LEU A 60 15.05 8.85 -26.87
C LEU A 60 15.60 7.48 -27.26
N THR A 61 14.90 6.41 -26.88
CA THR A 61 15.25 5.05 -27.30
C THR A 61 15.15 4.87 -28.81
N GLY A 62 14.06 5.32 -29.43
CA GLY A 62 13.93 5.27 -30.88
C GLY A 62 14.95 6.17 -31.60
N LEU A 63 15.19 7.38 -31.05
CA LEU A 63 16.12 8.34 -31.63
C LEU A 63 17.55 7.81 -31.62
N ILE A 64 18.04 7.29 -30.49
CA ILE A 64 19.43 6.81 -30.41
C ILE A 64 19.67 5.61 -31.33
N THR A 65 18.68 4.73 -31.58
CA THR A 65 18.81 3.64 -32.55
C THR A 65 18.93 4.12 -34.00
N LYS A 66 18.32 5.28 -34.33
CA LYS A 66 18.40 5.89 -35.67
C LYS A 66 19.66 6.74 -35.87
N LEU A 67 20.28 7.20 -34.78
CA LEU A 67 21.51 7.99 -34.79
C LEU A 67 22.80 7.14 -34.83
N THR A 68 22.67 5.82 -34.90
CA THR A 68 23.81 4.90 -34.92
C THR A 68 23.62 3.84 -35.99
N ASP A 69 24.70 3.51 -36.69
CA ASP A 69 24.74 2.39 -37.65
C ASP A 69 25.30 1.10 -37.01
N ASP A 70 25.87 1.19 -35.81
CA ASP A 70 26.44 0.04 -35.11
C ASP A 70 25.34 -0.83 -34.48
N TYR A 71 25.20 -2.05 -34.99
CA TYR A 71 24.26 -3.05 -34.52
C TYR A 71 24.43 -3.38 -33.02
N ALA A 72 25.67 -3.37 -32.51
CA ALA A 72 25.91 -3.58 -31.08
C ALA A 72 25.34 -2.39 -30.28
N PHE A 73 25.60 -1.16 -30.71
CA PHE A 73 25.10 0.04 -30.06
C PHE A 73 23.56 0.13 -30.11
N GLN A 74 22.93 -0.30 -31.21
CA GLN A 74 21.47 -0.38 -31.32
C GLN A 74 20.84 -1.35 -30.31
N ASN A 75 21.48 -2.48 -30.03
CA ASN A 75 20.99 -3.42 -29.02
C ASN A 75 21.08 -2.88 -27.59
N TYR A 76 22.05 -1.99 -27.33
CA TYR A 76 22.21 -1.32 -26.02
C TYR A 76 21.50 0.04 -25.94
N ALA A 77 20.88 0.52 -27.01
CA ALA A 77 20.21 1.83 -27.09
C ALA A 77 19.27 2.10 -25.91
N PHE A 78 18.26 1.23 -25.72
CA PHE A 78 17.29 1.36 -24.64
C PHE A 78 17.96 1.26 -23.26
N ALA A 79 18.85 0.30 -23.08
CA ALA A 79 19.59 0.11 -21.83
C ALA A 79 20.45 1.35 -21.49
N GLY A 80 21.10 1.95 -22.48
CA GLY A 80 21.92 3.16 -22.34
C GLY A 80 21.10 4.39 -21.94
N VAL A 81 19.93 4.59 -22.56
CA VAL A 81 18.99 5.67 -22.18
C VAL A 81 18.50 5.49 -20.74
N VAL A 82 18.07 4.29 -20.35
CA VAL A 82 17.61 4.06 -18.97
C VAL A 82 18.76 4.17 -17.98
N LEU A 83 19.92 3.60 -18.29
CA LEU A 83 21.09 3.62 -17.40
C LEU A 83 21.54 5.06 -17.13
N THR A 84 21.64 5.89 -18.18
CA THR A 84 21.98 7.32 -18.01
C THR A 84 20.93 8.09 -17.21
N GLN A 85 19.67 7.68 -17.23
CA GLN A 85 18.61 8.26 -16.40
C GLN A 85 18.69 7.81 -14.93
N LEU A 86 19.08 6.56 -14.67
CA LEU A 86 19.20 5.99 -13.31
C LEU A 86 20.51 6.38 -12.61
N LEU A 87 21.59 6.58 -13.37
CA LEU A 87 22.95 6.78 -12.88
C LEU A 87 23.09 7.98 -11.93
N PRO A 88 22.51 9.16 -12.18
CA PRO A 88 22.55 10.28 -11.25
C PRO A 88 21.99 9.92 -9.87
N GLY A 89 20.87 9.18 -9.85
CA GLY A 89 20.24 8.70 -8.62
C GLY A 89 21.10 7.70 -7.86
N LEU A 90 21.95 6.94 -8.54
CA LEU A 90 22.86 5.98 -7.90
C LEU A 90 24.11 6.67 -7.33
N LEU A 91 24.67 7.63 -8.06
CA LEU A 91 25.90 8.33 -7.67
C LEU A 91 25.67 9.43 -6.65
N PHE A 92 24.55 10.16 -6.78
CA PHE A 92 24.32 11.41 -6.05
C PHE A 92 23.13 11.37 -5.10
N ALA A 93 22.50 10.21 -4.87
CA ALA A 93 21.35 10.07 -3.96
C ALA A 93 21.51 10.80 -2.60
N PRO A 94 22.64 10.67 -1.87
CA PRO A 94 22.83 11.35 -0.59
C PRO A 94 22.88 12.88 -0.68
N PHE A 95 23.31 13.42 -1.82
CA PHE A 95 23.49 14.86 -2.01
C PHE A 95 22.20 15.58 -2.40
N GLY A 96 21.27 14.89 -3.07
CA GLY A 96 20.04 15.48 -3.59
C GLY A 96 19.16 16.12 -2.51
N GLY A 97 18.98 15.43 -1.38
CA GLY A 97 18.20 15.94 -0.24
C GLY A 97 18.86 17.12 0.47
N LEU A 98 20.17 17.01 0.73
CA LEU A 98 20.96 18.07 1.39
C LEU A 98 21.00 19.36 0.59
N LEU A 99 21.04 19.27 -0.74
CA LEU A 99 20.97 20.44 -1.63
C LEU A 99 19.55 21.01 -1.69
N ALA A 100 18.53 20.16 -1.78
CA ALA A 100 17.13 20.60 -1.84
C ALA A 100 16.69 21.37 -0.58
N ASP A 101 17.24 21.04 0.59
CA ASP A 101 16.90 21.70 1.86
C ASP A 101 17.55 23.08 2.05
N LYS A 102 18.62 23.38 1.30
CA LYS A 102 19.34 24.67 1.40
C LYS A 102 18.70 25.78 0.60
N PHE A 103 17.98 25.43 -0.47
CA PHE A 103 17.43 26.39 -1.41
C PHE A 103 15.91 26.45 -1.32
N ASP A 104 15.34 27.55 -1.83
CA ASP A 104 13.89 27.68 -1.96
C ASP A 104 13.37 26.62 -2.95
N ARG A 105 12.52 25.73 -2.46
CA ARG A 105 11.95 24.58 -3.21
C ARG A 105 11.32 25.02 -4.52
N ARG A 106 10.61 26.16 -4.52
CA ARG A 106 9.98 26.70 -5.73
C ARG A 106 11.02 27.08 -6.77
N LYS A 107 12.10 27.75 -6.36
CA LYS A 107 13.19 28.17 -7.26
C LYS A 107 13.95 26.97 -7.81
N VAL A 108 14.22 25.97 -6.96
CA VAL A 108 14.87 24.71 -7.38
C VAL A 108 14.02 24.01 -8.43
N MET A 109 12.72 23.85 -8.19
CA MET A 109 11.82 23.21 -9.14
C MET A 109 11.77 23.96 -10.49
N VAL A 110 11.63 25.28 -10.47
CA VAL A 110 11.60 26.10 -11.70
C VAL A 110 12.92 26.01 -12.46
N ALA A 111 14.06 26.15 -11.77
CA ALA A 111 15.37 26.07 -12.40
C ALA A 111 15.60 24.69 -13.04
N CYS A 112 15.24 23.61 -12.33
CA CYS A 112 15.35 22.26 -12.86
C CYS A 112 14.43 22.05 -14.08
N ASP A 113 13.20 22.56 -14.06
CA ASP A 113 12.27 22.42 -15.20
C ASP A 113 12.76 23.18 -16.43
N VAL A 114 13.28 24.39 -16.26
CA VAL A 114 13.88 25.17 -17.35
C VAL A 114 15.10 24.45 -17.93
N MET A 115 16.00 23.95 -17.08
CA MET A 115 17.18 23.19 -17.52
C MET A 115 16.78 21.92 -18.25
N ARG A 116 15.83 21.13 -17.72
CA ARG A 116 15.35 19.90 -18.36
C ARG A 116 14.71 20.20 -19.72
N GLY A 117 13.88 21.23 -19.81
CA GLY A 117 13.28 21.67 -21.06
C GLY A 117 14.32 22.05 -22.11
N GLY A 118 15.31 22.88 -21.74
CA GLY A 118 16.40 23.28 -22.62
C GLY A 118 17.29 22.11 -23.06
N LEU A 119 17.61 21.19 -22.15
CA LEU A 119 18.41 20.00 -22.46
C LEU A 119 17.70 19.09 -23.45
N LEU A 120 16.40 18.82 -23.30
CA LEU A 120 15.67 18.01 -24.27
C LEU A 120 15.56 18.68 -25.64
N ILE A 121 15.28 19.99 -25.69
CA ILE A 121 15.27 20.73 -26.96
C ILE A 121 16.66 20.69 -27.61
N SER A 122 17.74 20.74 -26.82
CA SER A 122 19.10 20.63 -27.36
C SER A 122 19.39 19.27 -28.01
N ILE A 123 18.81 18.17 -27.50
CA ILE A 123 18.93 16.84 -28.13
C ILE A 123 18.33 16.89 -29.53
N ALA A 124 17.17 17.54 -29.67
CA ALA A 124 16.47 17.67 -30.95
C ALA A 124 17.25 18.52 -31.97
N VAL A 125 18.05 19.49 -31.52
CA VAL A 125 18.85 20.36 -32.40
C VAL A 125 20.21 19.73 -32.75
N VAL A 126 20.90 19.13 -31.79
CA VAL A 126 22.26 18.60 -31.98
C VAL A 126 22.25 17.26 -32.72
N GLY A 127 21.29 16.39 -32.43
CA GLY A 127 21.12 15.14 -33.18
C GLY A 127 22.28 14.15 -33.11
N THR A 128 23.10 14.15 -32.04
CA THR A 128 24.19 13.18 -31.87
C THR A 128 23.91 12.20 -30.73
N PRO A 129 24.31 10.91 -30.86
CA PRO A 129 24.02 9.90 -29.84
C PRO A 129 24.77 10.16 -28.52
N VAL A 130 25.98 10.71 -28.60
CA VAL A 130 26.77 11.06 -27.42
C VAL A 130 26.13 12.21 -26.64
N TRP A 131 25.72 13.28 -27.34
CA TRP A 131 25.03 14.39 -26.68
C TRP A 131 23.69 13.97 -26.11
N LEU A 132 22.95 13.11 -26.80
CA LEU A 132 21.69 12.54 -26.30
C LEU A 132 21.89 11.89 -24.92
N LEU A 133 22.92 11.05 -24.77
CA LEU A 133 23.22 10.38 -23.50
C LEU A 133 23.68 11.37 -22.40
N ILE A 134 24.51 12.36 -22.76
CA ILE A 134 24.97 13.39 -21.82
C ILE A 134 23.78 14.25 -21.34
N ALA A 135 22.97 14.74 -22.26
CA ALA A 135 21.80 15.56 -21.94
C ALA A 135 20.79 14.77 -21.12
N ASN A 136 20.54 13.49 -21.43
CA ASN A 136 19.67 12.63 -20.65
C ASN A 136 20.20 12.40 -19.21
N PHE A 137 21.51 12.23 -19.06
CA PHE A 137 22.15 12.17 -17.74
C PHE A 137 21.98 13.48 -16.94
N LEU A 138 22.17 14.63 -17.58
CA LEU A 138 21.98 15.94 -16.95
C LEU A 138 20.50 16.18 -16.56
N VAL A 139 19.55 15.74 -17.38
CA VAL A 139 18.11 15.73 -17.03
C VAL A 139 17.88 14.91 -15.76
N GLY A 140 18.50 13.74 -15.64
CA GLY A 140 18.45 12.92 -14.43
C GLY A 140 19.07 13.60 -13.20
N CYS A 141 20.15 14.38 -13.36
CA CYS A 141 20.72 15.20 -12.29
C CYS A 141 19.74 16.28 -11.81
N CYS A 142 19.03 16.95 -12.72
CA CYS A 142 17.98 17.90 -12.35
C CYS A 142 16.83 17.20 -11.60
N GLN A 143 16.47 15.98 -12.00
CA GLN A 143 15.41 15.20 -11.35
C GLN A 143 15.74 14.82 -9.90
N LEU A 144 17.02 14.60 -9.60
CA LEU A 144 17.53 14.34 -8.24
C LEU A 144 17.24 15.49 -7.26
N LEU A 145 17.22 16.73 -7.75
CA LEU A 145 16.89 17.91 -6.95
C LEU A 145 15.37 18.19 -6.94
N TRP A 146 14.70 17.89 -8.06
CA TRP A 146 13.28 18.20 -8.23
C TRP A 146 12.35 17.33 -7.37
N ILE A 147 12.61 16.01 -7.29
CA ILE A 147 11.75 15.07 -6.54
C ILE A 147 11.70 15.40 -5.05
N PRO A 148 12.84 15.54 -4.33
CA PRO A 148 12.82 15.89 -2.91
C PRO A 148 12.17 17.25 -2.64
N SER A 149 12.41 18.23 -3.54
CA SER A 149 11.79 19.56 -3.44
C SER A 149 10.26 19.48 -3.53
N LYS A 150 9.73 18.65 -4.43
CA LYS A 150 8.30 18.40 -4.59
C LYS A 150 7.74 17.67 -3.36
N ASP A 151 8.34 16.55 -2.96
CA ASP A 151 7.83 15.69 -1.89
C ASP A 151 7.81 16.42 -0.54
N ALA A 152 8.86 17.22 -0.25
CA ALA A 152 8.92 18.02 0.96
C ALA A 152 7.86 19.14 0.99
N ALA A 153 7.35 19.56 -0.16
CA ALA A 153 6.33 20.59 -0.25
C ALA A 153 4.90 20.06 -0.07
N VAL A 154 4.65 18.77 -0.34
CA VAL A 154 3.31 18.17 -0.25
C VAL A 154 2.65 18.38 1.13
N PRO A 155 3.31 18.11 2.28
CA PRO A 155 2.69 18.30 3.59
C PRO A 155 2.25 19.74 3.85
N ASN A 156 2.97 20.73 3.30
CA ASN A 156 2.68 22.16 3.48
C ASN A 156 1.45 22.61 2.68
N LEU A 157 1.05 21.86 1.65
CA LEU A 157 -0.13 22.18 0.85
C LEU A 157 -1.41 21.60 1.44
N LEU A 158 -1.30 20.65 2.37
CA LEU A 158 -2.44 19.92 2.94
C LEU A 158 -2.98 20.64 4.18
N ARG A 159 -4.30 20.50 4.40
CA ARG A 159 -4.97 21.17 5.53
C ARG A 159 -4.82 20.40 6.84
N ARG A 160 -4.59 19.09 6.75
CA ARG A 160 -4.53 18.17 7.89
C ARG A 160 -3.43 17.12 7.67
N LYS A 161 -2.87 16.59 8.77
CA LYS A 161 -1.74 15.64 8.73
C LYS A 161 -2.15 14.24 8.22
N ASP A 162 -3.38 13.81 8.50
CA ASP A 162 -3.98 12.56 8.00
C ASP A 162 -4.10 12.51 6.46
N GLN A 163 -4.17 13.67 5.81
CA GLN A 163 -4.24 13.77 4.35
C GLN A 163 -2.92 13.42 3.64
N VAL A 164 -1.77 13.43 4.36
CA VAL A 164 -0.44 13.22 3.78
C VAL A 164 -0.33 11.82 3.18
N GLU A 165 -0.86 10.80 3.87
CA GLU A 165 -0.82 9.44 3.37
C GLU A 165 -1.62 9.29 2.07
N THR A 166 -2.86 9.79 2.05
CA THR A 166 -3.71 9.76 0.85
C THR A 166 -3.07 10.54 -0.30
N ALA A 167 -2.43 11.69 -0.01
CA ALA A 167 -1.72 12.48 -1.01
C ALA A 167 -0.50 11.73 -1.58
N ASN A 168 0.26 11.02 -0.75
CA ASN A 168 1.40 10.22 -1.19
C ASN A 168 0.95 9.02 -2.04
N GLN A 169 -0.13 8.33 -1.65
CA GLN A 169 -0.74 7.26 -2.46
C GLN A 169 -1.20 7.79 -3.83
N LEU A 170 -1.87 8.95 -3.88
CA LEU A 170 -2.25 9.59 -5.14
C LEU A 170 -1.04 9.97 -5.99
N ALA A 171 0.06 10.41 -5.38
CA ALA A 171 1.29 10.72 -6.10
C ALA A 171 1.90 9.45 -6.73
N LEU A 172 1.93 8.32 -6.01
CA LEU A 172 2.42 7.05 -6.52
C LEU A 172 1.58 6.55 -7.71
N VAL A 173 0.24 6.58 -7.58
CA VAL A 173 -0.68 6.18 -8.65
C VAL A 173 -0.54 7.07 -9.88
N MET A 174 -0.27 8.36 -9.69
CA MET A 174 0.01 9.26 -10.81
C MET A 174 1.30 8.91 -11.53
N THR A 175 2.42 8.83 -10.80
CA THR A 175 3.75 8.66 -11.40
C THR A 175 3.91 7.30 -12.08
N TRP A 176 3.39 6.22 -11.46
CA TRP A 176 3.60 4.84 -11.91
C TRP A 176 2.39 4.20 -12.58
N GLY A 177 1.22 4.84 -12.55
CA GLY A 177 0.01 4.37 -13.23
C GLY A 177 -0.41 5.33 -14.34
N ILE A 178 -1.09 6.41 -13.96
CA ILE A 178 -1.80 7.30 -14.88
C ILE A 178 -0.85 7.94 -15.89
N SER A 179 0.28 8.49 -15.44
CA SER A 179 1.25 9.16 -16.32
C SER A 179 1.95 8.20 -17.28
N VAL A 180 2.16 6.94 -16.90
CA VAL A 180 2.78 5.96 -17.79
C VAL A 180 1.84 5.64 -18.96
N ILE A 181 0.57 5.38 -18.64
CA ILE A 181 -0.47 5.09 -19.63
C ILE A 181 -0.68 6.31 -20.53
N ALA A 182 -0.73 7.52 -19.95
CA ALA A 182 -0.83 8.76 -20.72
C ALA A 182 0.38 8.97 -21.63
N GLY A 183 1.60 8.73 -21.16
CA GLY A 183 2.84 8.90 -21.93
C GLY A 183 2.94 7.90 -23.08
N ALA A 184 2.69 6.62 -22.82
CA ALA A 184 2.67 5.57 -23.84
C ALA A 184 1.53 5.78 -24.86
N GLY A 185 0.34 6.15 -24.38
CA GLY A 185 -0.81 6.46 -25.23
C GLY A 185 -0.56 7.67 -26.12
N LEU A 186 0.04 8.74 -25.58
CA LEU A 186 0.42 9.92 -26.35
C LEU A 186 1.52 9.61 -27.37
N TYR A 187 2.52 8.79 -27.00
CA TYR A 187 3.53 8.31 -27.94
C TYR A 187 2.89 7.55 -29.11
N ALA A 188 2.02 6.59 -28.82
CA ALA A 188 1.31 5.79 -29.83
C ALA A 188 0.39 6.66 -30.70
N LEU A 189 -0.27 7.66 -30.11
CA LEU A 189 -1.12 8.60 -30.84
C LEU A 189 -0.31 9.46 -31.82
N ILE A 190 0.81 10.05 -31.37
CA ILE A 190 1.66 10.90 -32.21
C ILE A 190 2.26 10.09 -33.35
N THR A 191 2.81 8.91 -33.06
CA THR A 191 3.41 8.04 -34.08
C THR A 191 2.37 7.44 -35.02
N GLY A 192 1.21 7.04 -34.50
CA GLY A 192 0.11 6.45 -35.27
C GLY A 192 -0.59 7.42 -36.22
N ILE A 193 -1.02 8.59 -35.72
CA ILE A 193 -1.69 9.63 -36.53
C ILE A 193 -0.80 10.08 -37.69
N SER A 194 0.51 10.25 -37.43
CA SER A 194 1.46 10.62 -38.48
C SER A 194 1.51 9.59 -39.61
N SER A 195 1.45 8.30 -39.30
CA SER A 195 1.61 7.24 -40.29
C SER A 195 0.39 7.06 -41.18
N GLN A 196 -0.83 7.31 -40.67
CA GLN A 196 -2.08 7.00 -41.37
C GLN A 196 -2.78 8.23 -41.98
N VAL A 197 -2.70 9.41 -41.35
CA VAL A 197 -3.54 10.56 -41.74
C VAL A 197 -2.81 11.50 -42.68
N PHE A 198 -1.52 11.73 -42.45
CA PHE A 198 -0.82 12.81 -43.14
C PHE A 198 -0.13 12.37 -44.43
N HIS A 199 0.09 11.07 -44.68
CA HIS A 199 0.93 10.56 -45.78
C HIS A 199 2.28 11.30 -45.95
N VAL A 200 2.70 12.10 -44.96
CA VAL A 200 3.97 12.81 -45.00
C VAL A 200 5.01 11.78 -44.63
N LYS A 201 5.78 11.35 -45.62
CA LYS A 201 7.02 10.59 -45.43
C LYS A 201 8.05 11.49 -44.74
N LEU A 202 7.89 11.73 -43.45
CA LEU A 202 8.89 12.38 -42.59
C LEU A 202 10.10 11.46 -42.32
N ASP A 203 10.16 10.30 -42.97
CA ASP A 203 11.20 9.28 -42.81
C ASP A 203 12.43 9.47 -43.71
N ASP A 204 12.40 10.32 -44.75
CA ASP A 204 13.56 10.47 -45.66
C ASP A 204 14.77 11.19 -45.03
N THR A 205 14.65 11.71 -43.80
CA THR A 205 15.77 12.33 -43.07
C THR A 205 16.11 11.64 -41.73
N GLY A 206 15.46 10.52 -41.38
CA GLY A 206 15.78 9.75 -40.16
C GLY A 206 15.49 10.45 -38.81
N MET A 207 15.12 11.74 -38.82
CA MET A 207 15.00 12.60 -37.63
C MET A 207 13.57 13.11 -37.32
N GLY A 208 12.54 12.77 -38.11
CA GLY A 208 11.24 13.46 -38.03
C GLY A 208 10.48 13.32 -36.70
N MET A 209 10.08 12.10 -36.31
CA MET A 209 9.06 11.93 -35.25
C MET A 209 9.60 11.90 -33.82
N ALA A 210 10.69 11.17 -33.57
CA ALA A 210 11.25 11.07 -32.22
C ALA A 210 11.75 12.44 -31.71
N THR A 211 12.32 13.24 -32.60
CA THR A 211 12.76 14.62 -32.35
C THR A 211 11.60 15.55 -32.00
N ILE A 212 10.47 15.46 -32.72
CA ILE A 212 9.24 16.21 -32.41
C ILE A 212 8.75 15.83 -31.00
N ILE A 213 8.72 14.54 -30.69
CA ILE A 213 8.27 14.06 -29.38
C ILE A 213 9.19 14.57 -28.26
N VAL A 214 10.50 14.55 -28.45
CA VAL A 214 11.48 15.10 -27.49
C VAL A 214 11.31 16.62 -27.33
N ALA A 215 11.03 17.35 -28.41
CA ALA A 215 10.77 18.79 -28.36
C ALA A 215 9.45 19.12 -27.63
N ILE A 216 8.38 18.36 -27.88
CA ILE A 216 7.11 18.45 -27.13
C ILE A 216 7.37 18.23 -25.64
N ASN A 217 8.18 17.22 -25.29
CA ASN A 217 8.51 16.98 -23.90
C ASN A 217 9.32 18.13 -23.27
N GLY A 218 10.24 18.73 -24.02
CA GLY A 218 10.91 19.96 -23.60
C GLY A 218 9.93 21.08 -23.26
N LEU A 219 8.89 21.25 -24.08
CA LEU A 219 7.82 22.22 -23.85
C LEU A 219 6.94 21.87 -22.63
N PHE A 220 6.74 20.59 -22.32
CA PHE A 220 6.05 20.15 -21.10
C PHE A 220 6.79 20.62 -19.85
N TYR A 221 8.11 20.47 -19.79
CA TYR A 221 8.89 21.00 -18.66
C TYR A 221 8.87 22.53 -18.60
N LEU A 222 8.97 23.23 -19.73
CA LEU A 222 8.84 24.69 -19.71
C LEU A 222 7.46 25.15 -19.24
N THR A 223 6.40 24.45 -19.64
CA THR A 223 5.04 24.68 -19.15
C THR A 223 4.93 24.43 -17.65
N SER A 224 5.55 23.36 -17.15
CA SER A 224 5.68 23.08 -15.72
C SER A 224 6.38 24.23 -14.99
N ALA A 225 7.52 24.69 -15.50
CA ALA A 225 8.28 25.79 -14.92
C ALA A 225 7.40 27.05 -14.78
N VAL A 226 6.64 27.41 -15.82
CA VAL A 226 5.73 28.56 -15.81
C VAL A 226 4.61 28.38 -14.79
N ILE A 227 3.99 27.20 -14.70
CA ILE A 227 2.91 26.93 -13.74
C ILE A 227 3.44 26.99 -12.30
N VAL A 228 4.58 26.37 -12.00
CA VAL A 228 5.23 26.43 -10.68
C VAL A 228 5.65 27.86 -10.34
N ALA A 229 6.17 28.60 -11.32
CA ALA A 229 6.60 29.99 -11.15
C ALA A 229 5.44 30.96 -10.96
N THR A 230 4.24 30.72 -11.48
CA THR A 230 3.15 31.72 -11.46
C THR A 230 1.95 31.31 -10.59
N ARG A 231 1.64 30.02 -10.50
CA ARG A 231 0.38 29.52 -9.92
C ARG A 231 0.55 28.80 -8.58
N ILE A 232 1.76 28.59 -8.08
CA ILE A 232 1.99 27.88 -6.80
C ILE A 232 2.98 28.66 -5.90
N PRO A 233 2.65 29.89 -5.48
CA PRO A 233 3.50 30.66 -4.57
C PRO A 233 3.64 30.02 -3.18
N GLU A 234 2.71 29.15 -2.79
CA GLU A 234 2.71 28.47 -1.49
C GLU A 234 3.94 27.57 -1.29
N LEU A 235 4.61 27.16 -2.38
CA LEU A 235 5.83 26.34 -2.35
C LEU A 235 7.04 27.06 -1.73
N SER A 236 7.07 28.39 -1.73
CA SER A 236 8.16 29.16 -1.10
C SER A 236 7.93 29.40 0.40
N ILE A 237 6.78 29.00 0.96
CA ILE A 237 6.47 29.21 2.37
C ILE A 237 7.25 28.20 3.23
N ARG A 238 8.28 28.71 3.92
CA ARG A 238 9.02 27.97 4.94
C ARG A 238 8.28 28.13 6.28
N VAL A 239 7.35 27.23 6.60
CA VAL A 239 6.89 27.10 7.99
C VAL A 239 8.01 26.43 8.76
N VAL A 240 8.90 27.24 9.33
CA VAL A 240 9.80 26.80 10.38
C VAL A 240 8.92 26.52 11.59
N ALA A 241 8.41 25.29 11.71
CA ALA A 241 8.16 24.78 13.04
C ALA A 241 9.54 24.78 13.71
N PRO A 242 9.75 25.51 14.82
CA PRO A 242 10.98 25.37 15.56
C PRO A 242 10.94 23.95 16.12
N VAL A 243 11.64 23.02 15.47
CA VAL A 243 12.10 21.83 16.16
C VAL A 243 12.94 22.40 17.30
N LYS A 244 12.44 22.27 18.53
CA LYS A 244 13.24 22.56 19.73
C LYS A 244 14.59 21.91 19.50
N LYS A 245 15.63 22.72 19.59
CA LYS A 245 17.03 22.31 19.48
C LYS A 245 17.44 21.53 20.74
N ASP A 246 16.56 20.69 21.25
CA ASP A 246 16.83 19.80 22.37
C ASP A 246 17.19 18.46 21.75
N GLU A 247 18.50 18.19 21.75
CA GLU A 247 19.12 16.89 21.49
C GLU A 247 18.92 16.26 20.10
N ALA A 248 19.21 17.00 19.02
CA ALA A 248 19.67 16.31 17.81
C ALA A 248 21.09 15.76 18.10
N PRO A 249 21.32 14.44 18.12
CA PRO A 249 22.68 13.93 18.22
C PRO A 249 23.46 14.46 17.02
N LYS A 250 24.68 14.95 17.25
CA LYS A 250 25.63 15.23 16.17
C LYS A 250 25.94 13.90 15.46
N GLU A 251 25.10 13.48 14.53
CA GLU A 251 25.37 12.33 13.66
C GLU A 251 26.40 12.76 12.60
N ASN A 252 27.66 12.84 13.01
CA ASN A 252 28.80 12.57 12.12
C ASN A 252 28.91 11.05 11.91
N THR A 253 27.81 10.37 11.60
CA THR A 253 27.82 8.95 11.25
C THR A 253 28.29 8.89 9.81
N SER A 254 29.49 8.36 9.57
CA SER A 254 29.98 8.19 8.20
C SER A 254 28.96 7.40 7.38
N LEU A 255 28.82 7.69 6.08
CA LEU A 255 27.94 6.94 5.17
C LEU A 255 28.14 5.41 5.29
N TRP A 256 29.36 5.01 5.66
CA TRP A 256 29.75 3.62 5.89
C TRP A 256 29.15 3.02 7.16
N ALA A 257 29.08 3.79 8.26
CA ALA A 257 28.41 3.36 9.49
C ALA A 257 26.90 3.22 9.26
N MET A 258 26.28 4.15 8.52
CA MET A 258 24.88 4.06 8.11
C MET A 258 24.59 2.81 7.26
N LEU A 259 25.46 2.50 6.31
CA LEU A 259 25.34 1.31 5.46
C LEU A 259 25.47 0.01 6.28
N ARG A 260 26.43 -0.02 7.21
CA ARG A 260 26.65 -1.17 8.10
C ARG A 260 25.46 -1.42 9.03
N ASP A 261 24.91 -0.36 9.63
CA ASP A 261 23.76 -0.47 10.52
C ASP A 261 22.49 -0.85 9.76
N GLY A 262 22.30 -0.31 8.54
CA GLY A 262 21.26 -0.74 7.62
C GLY A 262 21.35 -2.24 7.29
N LEU A 263 22.54 -2.74 6.94
CA LEU A 263 22.77 -4.17 6.68
C LEU A 263 22.52 -5.04 7.92
N ARG A 264 22.93 -4.58 9.11
CA ARG A 264 22.71 -5.30 10.36
C ARG A 264 21.20 -5.43 10.63
N PHE A 265 20.44 -4.36 10.44
CA PHE A 265 18.99 -4.35 10.62
C PHE A 265 18.26 -5.26 9.63
N ILE A 266 18.66 -5.22 8.35
CA ILE A 266 18.13 -6.13 7.33
C ILE A 266 18.36 -7.59 7.73
N ARG A 267 19.48 -7.88 8.40
CA ARG A 267 19.81 -9.24 8.84
C ARG A 267 19.01 -9.68 10.07
N SER A 268 18.70 -8.76 10.99
CA SER A 268 17.94 -9.05 12.22
C SER A 268 16.44 -9.19 11.97
N THR A 269 15.87 -8.39 11.06
CA THR A 269 14.42 -8.30 10.88
C THR A 269 13.96 -9.20 9.73
N ARG A 270 13.26 -10.29 10.07
CA ARG A 270 12.82 -11.32 9.10
C ARG A 270 11.94 -10.75 7.99
N LEU A 271 11.02 -9.83 8.32
CA LEU A 271 10.15 -9.13 7.39
C LEU A 271 10.94 -8.35 6.34
N VAL A 272 11.86 -7.49 6.78
CA VAL A 272 12.67 -6.62 5.89
C VAL A 272 13.60 -7.45 5.01
N ARG A 273 14.17 -8.54 5.55
CA ARG A 273 14.96 -9.49 4.76
C ARG A 273 14.13 -10.13 3.65
N GLY A 274 12.94 -10.64 3.99
CA GLY A 274 12.03 -11.22 3.02
C GLY A 274 11.60 -10.22 1.95
N LEU A 275 11.31 -8.98 2.36
CA LEU A 275 10.96 -7.88 1.46
C LEU A 275 12.06 -7.59 0.45
N LEU A 276 13.31 -7.40 0.90
CA LEU A 276 14.43 -7.08 0.02
C LEU A 276 14.81 -8.24 -0.91
N ILE A 277 14.72 -9.49 -0.42
CA ILE A 277 14.92 -10.69 -1.25
C ILE A 277 13.85 -10.74 -2.34
N GLY A 278 12.56 -10.63 -1.98
CA GLY A 278 11.45 -10.64 -2.94
C GLY A 278 11.60 -9.54 -3.98
N MET A 279 11.91 -8.33 -3.53
CA MET A 279 12.16 -7.17 -4.39
C MET A 279 13.29 -7.43 -5.38
N THR A 280 14.36 -8.09 -4.93
CA THR A 280 15.48 -8.46 -5.80
C THR A 280 15.04 -9.36 -6.94
N GLY A 281 14.23 -10.38 -6.64
CA GLY A 281 13.65 -11.26 -7.65
C GLY A 281 12.69 -10.53 -8.58
N ALA A 282 11.78 -9.72 -8.04
CA ALA A 282 10.78 -9.00 -8.81
C ALA A 282 11.40 -8.01 -9.81
N PHE A 283 12.40 -7.23 -9.37
CA PHE A 283 13.06 -6.24 -10.23
C PHE A 283 14.05 -6.88 -11.20
N ALA A 284 14.67 -8.01 -10.86
CA ALA A 284 15.44 -8.79 -11.81
C ALA A 284 14.52 -9.34 -12.93
N ALA A 285 13.34 -9.84 -12.57
CA ALA A 285 12.32 -10.31 -13.52
C ALA A 285 11.83 -9.18 -14.43
N ALA A 286 11.48 -8.03 -13.85
CA ALA A 286 11.07 -6.85 -14.59
C ALA A 286 12.18 -6.36 -15.53
N GLY A 287 13.43 -6.31 -15.04
CA GLY A 287 14.61 -5.96 -15.83
C GLY A 287 14.88 -6.94 -16.97
N ALA A 288 14.66 -8.24 -16.75
CA ALA A 288 14.76 -9.26 -17.80
C ALA A 288 13.68 -9.10 -18.87
N LEU A 289 12.42 -8.86 -18.48
CA LEU A 289 11.34 -8.59 -19.42
C LEU A 289 11.63 -7.33 -20.23
N VAL A 290 11.88 -6.22 -19.55
CA VAL A 290 12.11 -4.91 -20.15
C VAL A 290 13.37 -4.89 -21.03
N GLY A 291 14.47 -5.50 -20.57
CA GLY A 291 15.73 -5.58 -21.33
C GLY A 291 15.68 -6.52 -22.53
N SER A 292 14.77 -7.50 -22.53
CA SER A 292 14.56 -8.40 -23.67
C SER A 292 13.46 -7.94 -24.63
N SER A 293 12.61 -6.98 -24.23
CA SER A 293 11.44 -6.53 -25.01
C SER A 293 11.75 -6.16 -26.45
N LYS A 294 12.86 -5.45 -26.72
CA LYS A 294 13.18 -4.98 -28.08
C LYS A 294 13.65 -6.14 -28.98
N PRO A 295 14.66 -6.94 -28.61
CA PRO A 295 14.97 -8.18 -29.32
C PRO A 295 13.77 -9.12 -29.46
N TYR A 296 12.97 -9.29 -28.40
CA TYR A 296 11.81 -10.16 -28.40
C TYR A 296 10.72 -9.70 -29.38
N SER A 297 10.44 -8.40 -29.44
CA SER A 297 9.50 -7.83 -30.43
C SER A 297 9.94 -8.06 -31.88
N SER A 298 11.26 -8.08 -32.12
CA SER A 298 11.84 -8.38 -33.43
C SER A 298 11.73 -9.87 -33.75
N SER A 299 11.88 -10.74 -32.74
CA SER A 299 11.68 -12.20 -32.86
C SER A 299 10.25 -12.60 -33.25
N LEU A 300 9.27 -11.78 -32.86
CA LEU A 300 7.84 -11.94 -33.17
C LEU A 300 7.45 -11.31 -34.52
N LEU A 301 8.40 -10.80 -35.31
CA LEU A 301 8.18 -10.11 -36.58
C LEU A 301 7.34 -8.83 -36.46
N GLY A 302 7.23 -8.25 -35.25
CA GLY A 302 6.39 -7.08 -34.98
C GLY A 302 7.12 -5.74 -34.92
N GLY A 303 8.46 -5.75 -34.94
CA GLY A 303 9.29 -4.55 -34.99
C GLY A 303 9.01 -3.54 -33.87
N ASP A 304 9.18 -2.25 -34.20
CA ASP A 304 9.01 -1.12 -33.28
C ASP A 304 7.58 -1.01 -32.72
N SER A 305 6.58 -1.34 -33.52
CA SER A 305 5.17 -1.30 -33.11
C SER A 305 4.86 -2.34 -32.03
N ALA A 306 5.37 -3.57 -32.17
CA ALA A 306 5.19 -4.61 -31.15
C ALA A 306 5.92 -4.27 -29.84
N PHE A 307 7.10 -3.64 -29.92
CA PHE A 307 7.81 -3.14 -28.74
C PHE A 307 6.94 -2.15 -27.95
N GLY A 308 6.33 -1.16 -28.62
CA GLY A 308 5.43 -0.20 -28.00
C GLY A 308 4.21 -0.86 -27.34
N TRP A 309 3.59 -1.85 -28.01
CA TRP A 309 2.44 -2.58 -27.45
C TRP A 309 2.79 -3.44 -26.24
N LEU A 310 3.95 -4.10 -26.23
CA LEU A 310 4.42 -4.87 -25.06
C LEU A 310 4.64 -3.95 -23.85
N PHE A 311 5.22 -2.76 -24.06
CA PHE A 311 5.36 -1.75 -23.02
C PHE A 311 4.01 -1.23 -22.53
N ALA A 312 3.09 -0.91 -23.44
CA ALA A 312 1.75 -0.47 -23.08
C ALA A 312 1.02 -1.53 -22.25
N ALA A 313 1.07 -2.80 -22.67
CA ALA A 313 0.49 -3.92 -21.93
C ALA A 313 1.08 -4.05 -20.52
N LEU A 314 2.41 -3.97 -20.38
CA LEU A 314 3.12 -4.07 -19.10
C LEU A 314 2.63 -3.00 -18.12
N PHE A 315 2.53 -1.75 -18.56
CA PHE A 315 2.17 -0.63 -17.69
C PHE A 315 0.68 -0.47 -17.44
N ILE A 316 -0.19 -0.84 -18.41
CA ILE A 316 -1.62 -0.99 -18.17
C ILE A 316 -1.85 -2.06 -17.09
N GLY A 317 -1.14 -3.18 -17.20
CA GLY A 317 -1.07 -4.20 -16.17
C GLY A 317 -0.66 -3.60 -14.82
N LEU A 318 0.50 -2.94 -14.76
CA LEU A 318 1.05 -2.33 -13.55
C LEU A 318 0.05 -1.38 -12.85
N GLY A 319 -0.52 -0.45 -13.60
CA GLY A 319 -1.52 0.50 -13.08
C GLY A 319 -2.79 -0.20 -12.57
N GLY A 320 -3.30 -1.19 -13.32
CA GLY A 320 -4.44 -2.01 -12.91
C GLY A 320 -4.15 -2.83 -11.64
N GLY A 321 -2.94 -3.38 -11.55
CA GLY A 321 -2.42 -4.07 -10.38
C GLY A 321 -2.41 -3.19 -9.14
N MET A 322 -1.78 -2.01 -9.23
CA MET A 322 -1.74 -1.03 -8.14
C MET A 322 -3.15 -0.60 -7.69
N ALA A 323 -4.08 -0.37 -8.62
CA ALA A 323 -5.46 -0.03 -8.29
C ALA A 323 -6.19 -1.17 -7.57
N SER A 324 -5.95 -2.42 -7.97
CA SER A 324 -6.57 -3.61 -7.37
C SER A 324 -5.95 -4.02 -6.02
N ALA A 325 -4.70 -3.63 -5.77
CA ALA A 325 -3.94 -4.04 -4.58
C ALA A 325 -4.62 -3.61 -3.28
N THR A 326 -5.27 -2.44 -3.24
CA THR A 326 -5.99 -1.95 -2.07
C THR A 326 -7.20 -2.84 -1.71
N LYS A 327 -7.94 -3.31 -2.71
CA LYS A 327 -9.07 -4.23 -2.53
C LYS A 327 -8.63 -5.65 -2.17
N MET A 328 -7.49 -6.09 -2.72
CA MET A 328 -6.91 -7.41 -2.40
C MET A 328 -6.27 -7.43 -1.01
N ALA A 329 -5.67 -6.33 -0.59
CA ALA A 329 -5.13 -6.13 0.76
C ALA A 329 -6.19 -6.24 1.86
N GLN A 330 -7.44 -5.84 1.59
CA GLN A 330 -8.57 -6.07 2.51
C GLN A 330 -8.91 -7.55 2.72
N ARG A 331 -8.51 -8.44 1.80
CA ARG A 331 -8.84 -9.86 1.83
C ARG A 331 -7.66 -10.76 2.15
N ILE A 332 -6.45 -10.33 1.82
CA ILE A 332 -5.21 -11.07 1.97
C ILE A 332 -4.21 -10.14 2.69
N PRO A 333 -3.57 -10.57 3.78
CA PRO A 333 -2.60 -9.74 4.50
C PRO A 333 -1.45 -9.33 3.58
N HIS A 334 -0.95 -8.10 3.75
CA HIS A 334 0.07 -7.48 2.89
C HIS A 334 1.30 -8.38 2.71
N ASN A 335 1.75 -9.04 3.78
CA ASN A 335 2.95 -9.88 3.80
C ASN A 335 2.84 -11.08 2.83
N ARG A 336 1.65 -11.67 2.72
CA ARG A 336 1.37 -12.80 1.81
C ARG A 336 1.11 -12.33 0.39
N LEU A 337 0.37 -11.23 0.25
CA LEU A 337 0.05 -10.63 -1.04
C LEU A 337 1.32 -10.23 -1.82
N PHE A 338 2.32 -9.69 -1.11
CA PHE A 338 3.63 -9.37 -1.68
C PHE A 338 4.34 -10.62 -2.26
N GLY A 339 4.49 -11.68 -1.48
CA GLY A 339 5.14 -12.91 -1.96
C GLY A 339 4.39 -13.59 -3.11
N ILE A 340 3.05 -13.72 -2.98
CA ILE A 340 2.20 -14.36 -4.01
C ILE A 340 2.28 -13.62 -5.34
N SER A 341 2.21 -12.29 -5.32
CA SER A 341 2.28 -11.49 -6.54
C SER A 341 3.63 -11.66 -7.27
N ILE A 342 4.75 -11.76 -6.56
CA ILE A 342 6.07 -12.00 -7.18
C ILE A 342 6.15 -13.40 -7.80
N VAL A 343 5.60 -14.42 -7.14
CA VAL A 343 5.52 -15.77 -7.68
C VAL A 343 4.69 -15.80 -8.97
N LEU A 344 3.51 -15.18 -8.95
CA LEU A 344 2.64 -15.08 -10.12
C LEU A 344 3.28 -14.28 -11.25
N ALA A 345 4.02 -13.20 -10.95
CA ALA A 345 4.80 -12.46 -11.95
C ALA A 345 5.88 -13.33 -12.59
N GLY A 346 6.64 -14.10 -11.79
CA GLY A 346 7.65 -15.03 -12.30
C GLY A 346 7.06 -16.14 -13.17
N LEU A 347 5.95 -16.75 -12.73
CA LEU A 347 5.21 -17.73 -13.53
C LEU A 347 4.62 -17.13 -14.81
N GLY A 348 4.22 -15.85 -14.79
CA GLY A 348 3.74 -15.11 -15.95
C GLY A 348 4.80 -14.86 -17.03
N LEU A 349 6.10 -14.93 -16.69
CA LEU A 349 7.18 -14.86 -17.67
C LEU A 349 7.33 -16.15 -18.50
N LEU A 350 6.91 -17.30 -17.97
CA LEU A 350 7.00 -18.59 -18.67
C LEU A 350 6.16 -18.66 -19.96
N PRO A 351 4.86 -18.25 -19.96
CA PRO A 351 4.09 -18.21 -21.21
C PRO A 351 4.64 -17.18 -22.20
N ILE A 352 5.26 -16.07 -21.76
CA ILE A 352 5.93 -15.11 -22.65
C ILE A 352 7.13 -15.78 -23.34
N ALA A 353 7.94 -16.50 -22.58
CA ALA A 353 9.08 -17.25 -23.12
C ALA A 353 8.65 -18.35 -24.12
N ALA A 354 7.48 -18.97 -23.91
CA ALA A 354 6.97 -20.03 -24.77
C ALA A 354 6.14 -19.52 -25.97
N SER A 355 5.58 -18.31 -25.91
CA SER A 355 4.60 -17.85 -26.89
C SER A 355 5.24 -17.49 -28.24
N PRO A 356 4.74 -18.05 -29.36
CA PRO A 356 5.11 -17.60 -30.71
C PRO A 356 4.21 -16.47 -31.22
N HIS A 357 3.11 -16.16 -30.53
CA HIS A 357 2.10 -15.18 -30.95
C HIS A 357 2.09 -13.93 -30.06
N LEU A 358 2.13 -12.75 -30.69
CA LEU A 358 2.15 -11.46 -30.01
C LEU A 358 0.98 -11.26 -29.03
N TRP A 359 -0.25 -11.69 -29.38
CA TRP A 359 -1.42 -11.52 -28.51
C TRP A 359 -1.31 -12.28 -27.18
N VAL A 360 -0.73 -13.48 -27.20
CA VAL A 360 -0.48 -14.27 -25.99
C VAL A 360 0.55 -13.55 -25.13
N SER A 361 1.61 -13.04 -25.75
CA SER A 361 2.63 -12.24 -25.06
C SER A 361 2.03 -10.98 -24.44
N LEU A 362 1.14 -10.26 -25.14
CA LEU A 362 0.51 -9.04 -24.63
C LEU A 362 -0.33 -9.32 -23.38
N LEU A 363 -1.17 -10.36 -23.40
CA LEU A 363 -1.98 -10.75 -22.24
C LEU A 363 -1.10 -11.20 -21.06
N ALA A 364 -0.08 -11.99 -21.32
CA ALA A 364 0.84 -12.46 -20.29
C ALA A 364 1.68 -11.31 -19.71
N VAL A 365 2.16 -10.38 -20.54
CA VAL A 365 2.89 -9.18 -20.11
C VAL A 365 2.02 -8.26 -19.28
N ALA A 366 0.74 -8.07 -19.65
CA ALA A 366 -0.20 -7.33 -18.83
C ALA A 366 -0.44 -8.01 -17.47
N PHE A 367 -0.53 -9.33 -17.43
CA PHE A 367 -0.64 -10.08 -16.19
C PHE A 367 0.60 -9.95 -15.30
N VAL A 368 1.80 -10.05 -15.88
CA VAL A 368 3.08 -9.80 -15.19
C VAL A 368 3.13 -8.38 -14.63
N GLY A 369 2.70 -7.39 -15.43
CA GLY A 369 2.55 -6.01 -15.00
C GLY A 369 1.62 -5.87 -13.80
N ALA A 370 0.43 -6.47 -13.83
CA ALA A 370 -0.51 -6.41 -12.71
C ALA A 370 0.07 -7.01 -11.43
N CYS A 371 0.74 -8.15 -11.54
CA CYS A 371 1.43 -8.76 -10.41
C CYS A 371 2.56 -7.87 -9.88
N ALA A 372 3.38 -7.28 -10.75
CA ALA A 372 4.43 -6.35 -10.37
C ALA A 372 3.88 -5.09 -9.68
N GLY A 373 2.72 -4.58 -10.13
CA GLY A 373 2.07 -3.40 -9.56
C GLY A 373 1.54 -3.66 -8.15
N ILE A 374 0.94 -4.84 -7.93
CA ILE A 374 0.54 -5.30 -6.60
C ILE A 374 1.77 -5.41 -5.70
N ALA A 375 2.81 -6.13 -6.14
CA ALA A 375 4.04 -6.32 -5.36
C ALA A 375 4.69 -4.96 -5.00
N PHE A 376 4.79 -4.05 -5.95
CA PHE A 376 5.41 -2.74 -5.74
C PHE A 376 4.65 -1.90 -4.71
N LEU A 377 3.33 -1.77 -4.86
CA LEU A 377 2.52 -0.98 -3.92
C LEU A 377 2.53 -1.63 -2.54
N THR A 378 2.30 -2.95 -2.44
CA THR A 378 2.34 -3.66 -1.16
C THR A 378 3.70 -3.56 -0.48
N GLY A 379 4.81 -3.65 -1.22
CA GLY A 379 6.15 -3.49 -0.66
C GLY A 379 6.40 -2.11 -0.06
N VAL A 380 5.99 -1.04 -0.76
CA VAL A 380 6.06 0.33 -0.23
C VAL A 380 5.15 0.50 0.99
N THR A 381 3.95 -0.08 0.97
CA THR A 381 3.01 -0.03 2.10
C THR A 381 3.55 -0.76 3.33
N ILE A 382 4.19 -1.93 3.18
CA ILE A 382 4.82 -2.66 4.28
C ILE A 382 5.89 -1.79 4.96
N ILE A 383 6.75 -1.11 4.18
CA ILE A 383 7.73 -0.17 4.73
C ILE A 383 7.04 1.00 5.44
N GLY A 384 5.97 1.53 4.86
CA GLY A 384 5.25 2.68 5.41
C GLY A 384 4.50 2.40 6.71
N THR A 385 4.01 1.18 6.90
CA THR A 385 3.08 0.83 7.99
C THR A 385 3.72 -0.02 9.09
N GLN A 386 4.68 -0.89 8.77
CA GLN A 386 5.27 -1.84 9.71
C GLN A 386 6.71 -1.48 10.14
N VAL A 387 7.31 -0.47 9.54
CA VAL A 387 8.65 0.01 9.93
C VAL A 387 8.52 1.27 10.76
N GLU A 388 9.15 1.22 11.94
CA GLU A 388 9.21 2.30 12.90
C GLU A 388 9.78 3.60 12.32
N ASP A 389 9.20 4.74 12.71
CA ASP A 389 9.47 6.06 12.11
C ASP A 389 10.96 6.43 12.10
N ALA A 390 11.70 6.04 13.14
CA ALA A 390 13.12 6.36 13.33
C ALA A 390 14.03 5.76 12.24
N ILE A 391 13.66 4.60 11.68
CA ILE A 391 14.47 3.87 10.69
C ILE A 391 13.80 3.74 9.33
N ARG A 392 12.50 4.07 9.21
CA ARG A 392 11.72 4.01 7.96
C ARG A 392 12.41 4.72 6.80
N GLY A 393 12.92 5.94 7.03
CA GLY A 393 13.63 6.71 6.00
C GLY A 393 14.88 6.00 5.47
N ARG A 394 15.65 5.35 6.36
CA ARG A 394 16.86 4.61 6.01
C ARG A 394 16.52 3.36 5.19
N ILE A 395 15.51 2.60 5.60
CA ILE A 395 15.06 1.41 4.88
C ILE A 395 14.51 1.77 3.50
N ASN A 396 13.70 2.83 3.40
CA ASN A 396 13.17 3.30 2.12
C ASN A 396 14.30 3.74 1.16
N ALA A 397 15.35 4.40 1.66
CA ALA A 397 16.50 4.78 0.84
C ALA A 397 17.29 3.56 0.32
N ILE A 398 17.51 2.55 1.18
CA ILE A 398 18.13 1.28 0.77
C ILE A 398 17.26 0.56 -0.25
N TYR A 399 15.95 0.47 0.00
CA TYR A 399 14.96 -0.15 -0.87
C TYR A 399 14.99 0.47 -2.27
N GLN A 400 14.92 1.80 -2.38
CA GLN A 400 14.95 2.49 -3.67
C GLN A 400 16.30 2.37 -4.39
N SER A 401 17.41 2.42 -3.65
CA SER A 401 18.74 2.29 -4.23
C SER A 401 18.97 0.88 -4.78
N LEU A 402 18.61 -0.14 -4.00
CA LEU A 402 18.70 -1.54 -4.39
C LEU A 402 17.88 -1.80 -5.66
N MET A 403 16.63 -1.33 -5.70
CA MET A 403 15.75 -1.41 -6.88
C MET A 403 16.42 -0.87 -8.15
N LYS A 404 17.00 0.34 -8.08
CA LYS A 404 17.70 0.96 -9.22
C LYS A 404 18.93 0.17 -9.65
N ILE A 405 19.71 -0.33 -8.69
CA ILE A 405 20.90 -1.15 -8.96
C ILE A 405 20.52 -2.44 -9.69
N ILE A 406 19.51 -3.16 -9.20
CA ILE A 406 19.09 -4.43 -9.81
C ILE A 406 18.56 -4.20 -11.22
N LEU A 407 17.75 -3.16 -11.44
CA LEU A 407 17.26 -2.81 -12.78
C LEU A 407 18.42 -2.50 -13.72
N ALA A 408 19.35 -1.63 -13.29
CA ALA A 408 20.52 -1.27 -14.08
C ALA A 408 21.37 -2.50 -14.43
N LEU A 409 21.67 -3.36 -13.45
CA LEU A 409 22.43 -4.59 -13.67
C LEU A 409 21.70 -5.54 -14.61
N SER A 410 20.39 -5.72 -14.42
CA SER A 410 19.58 -6.58 -15.29
C SER A 410 19.56 -6.07 -16.74
N MET A 411 19.44 -4.76 -16.94
CA MET A 411 19.46 -4.15 -18.28
C MET A 411 20.81 -4.26 -18.99
N ILE A 412 21.91 -4.36 -18.25
CA ILE A 412 23.24 -4.60 -18.81
C ILE A 412 23.42 -6.10 -19.12
N MET A 413 23.04 -6.97 -18.18
CA MET A 413 23.28 -8.41 -18.26
C MET A 413 22.36 -9.13 -19.26
N VAL A 414 21.11 -8.68 -19.42
CA VAL A 414 20.11 -9.36 -20.26
C VAL A 414 20.48 -9.33 -21.75
N PRO A 415 20.82 -8.19 -22.36
CA PRO A 415 21.32 -8.16 -23.75
C PRO A 415 22.60 -9.00 -23.93
N LEU A 416 23.50 -9.00 -22.94
CA LEU A 416 24.70 -9.84 -22.95
C LEU A 416 24.33 -11.33 -23.00
N PHE A 417 23.41 -11.79 -22.14
CA PHE A 417 22.95 -13.18 -22.15
C PHE A 417 22.20 -13.56 -23.42
N ILE A 418 21.40 -12.65 -23.98
CA ILE A 418 20.74 -12.86 -25.27
C ILE A 418 21.78 -13.07 -26.37
N GLY A 419 22.85 -12.27 -26.38
CA GLY A 419 23.93 -12.35 -27.37
C GLY A 419 24.76 -13.64 -27.33
N LEU A 420 24.78 -14.36 -26.19
CA LEU A 420 25.47 -15.65 -26.06
C LEU A 420 24.75 -16.79 -26.79
N VAL A 421 23.45 -16.66 -27.05
CA VAL A 421 22.63 -17.72 -27.64
C VAL A 421 22.45 -17.46 -29.13
N ARG A 422 22.95 -18.38 -29.96
CA ARG A 422 22.76 -18.31 -31.42
C ARG A 422 21.29 -18.55 -31.78
N PRO A 423 20.68 -17.70 -32.63
CA PRO A 423 19.29 -17.90 -33.07
C PRO A 423 19.17 -19.19 -33.91
N ARG A 424 18.14 -20.00 -33.62
CA ARG A 424 17.81 -21.23 -34.35
C ARG A 424 16.35 -21.18 -34.82
N ASN A 425 16.08 -21.60 -36.04
CA ASN A 425 14.71 -21.79 -36.52
C ASN A 425 14.30 -23.23 -36.20
N VAL A 426 13.22 -23.40 -35.44
CA VAL A 426 12.67 -24.70 -35.07
C VAL A 426 11.26 -24.79 -35.63
N GLU A 427 10.93 -25.87 -36.31
CA GLU A 427 9.57 -26.15 -36.75
C GLU A 427 8.75 -26.68 -35.57
N ILE A 428 7.72 -25.93 -35.16
CA ILE A 428 6.79 -26.32 -34.10
C ILE A 428 5.39 -26.32 -34.72
N PHE A 429 4.72 -27.48 -34.74
CA PHE A 429 3.39 -27.67 -35.34
C PHE A 429 3.27 -27.19 -36.80
N GLY A 430 4.33 -27.37 -37.61
CA GLY A 430 4.35 -26.95 -39.02
C GLY A 430 4.56 -25.45 -39.24
N ALA A 431 4.84 -24.67 -38.18
CA ALA A 431 5.24 -23.28 -38.28
C ALA A 431 6.73 -23.12 -37.93
N ALA A 432 7.49 -22.43 -38.78
CA ALA A 432 8.88 -22.10 -38.51
C ALA A 432 8.95 -21.01 -37.41
N VAL A 433 9.35 -21.40 -36.21
CA VAL A 433 9.49 -20.50 -35.07
C VAL A 433 10.96 -20.20 -34.83
N ARG A 434 11.36 -18.93 -34.97
CA ARG A 434 12.71 -18.47 -34.66
C ARG A 434 12.90 -18.39 -33.16
N VAL A 435 13.69 -19.29 -32.57
CA VAL A 435 14.10 -19.29 -31.16
C VAL A 435 15.41 -18.53 -31.06
N ASP A 436 15.35 -17.32 -30.51
CA ASP A 436 16.51 -16.48 -30.20
C ASP A 436 16.85 -16.53 -28.70
N GLY A 437 17.91 -15.83 -28.29
CA GLY A 437 18.36 -15.79 -26.90
C GLY A 437 17.37 -15.16 -25.92
N THR A 438 16.30 -14.52 -26.38
CA THR A 438 15.33 -13.86 -25.49
C THR A 438 14.49 -14.85 -24.72
N ARG A 439 14.05 -15.94 -25.36
CA ARG A 439 13.16 -16.93 -24.75
C ARG A 439 13.82 -17.70 -23.59
N PRO A 440 15.05 -18.24 -23.74
CA PRO A 440 15.74 -18.87 -22.62
C PRO A 440 16.00 -17.91 -21.46
N VAL A 441 16.37 -16.66 -21.75
CA VAL A 441 16.63 -15.63 -20.72
C VAL A 441 15.35 -15.31 -19.94
N LEU A 442 14.23 -15.10 -20.64
CA LEU A 442 12.91 -14.87 -20.01
C LEU A 442 12.45 -16.07 -19.18
N PHE A 443 12.66 -17.29 -19.68
CA PHE A 443 12.31 -18.52 -18.98
C PHE A 443 13.08 -18.67 -17.66
N VAL A 444 14.42 -18.52 -17.71
CA VAL A 444 15.28 -18.60 -16.53
C VAL A 444 14.96 -17.47 -15.55
N ALA A 445 14.76 -16.24 -16.04
CA ALA A 445 14.35 -15.12 -15.19
C ALA A 445 13.01 -15.39 -14.50
N GLY A 446 12.03 -15.97 -15.20
CA GLY A 446 10.75 -16.38 -14.63
C GLY A 446 10.88 -17.41 -13.51
N LEU A 447 11.71 -18.44 -13.70
CA LEU A 447 11.98 -19.45 -12.68
C LEU A 447 12.69 -18.87 -11.45
N ILE A 448 13.70 -18.02 -11.66
CA ILE A 448 14.42 -17.36 -10.57
C ILE A 448 13.46 -16.44 -9.80
N ALA A 449 12.65 -15.65 -10.50
CA ALA A 449 11.67 -14.76 -9.89
C ALA A 449 10.62 -15.52 -9.08
N ALA A 450 10.11 -16.64 -9.60
CA ALA A 450 9.18 -17.50 -8.89
C ALA A 450 9.83 -18.11 -7.64
N LEU A 451 11.06 -18.62 -7.74
CA LEU A 451 11.80 -19.17 -6.60
C LEU A 451 12.05 -18.11 -5.51
N VAL A 452 12.52 -16.93 -5.91
CA VAL A 452 12.77 -15.81 -5.00
C VAL A 452 11.47 -15.31 -4.38
N GLY A 453 10.37 -15.27 -5.13
CA GLY A 453 9.02 -14.99 -4.63
C GLY A 453 8.57 -16.00 -3.57
N VAL A 454 8.84 -17.30 -3.77
CA VAL A 454 8.56 -18.35 -2.77
C VAL A 454 9.40 -18.15 -1.52
N ILE A 455 10.68 -17.81 -1.66
CA ILE A 455 11.57 -17.52 -0.52
C ILE A 455 11.09 -16.30 0.25
N ALA A 456 10.75 -15.21 -0.45
CA ALA A 456 10.23 -13.98 0.14
C ALA A 456 8.91 -14.24 0.88
N TYR A 457 7.98 -14.95 0.23
CA TYR A 457 6.73 -15.41 0.84
C TYR A 457 7.01 -16.19 2.13
N ARG A 458 7.85 -17.23 2.10
CA ARG A 458 8.17 -18.03 3.29
C ARG A 458 8.87 -17.24 4.40
N GLN A 459 9.62 -16.21 4.05
CA GLN A 459 10.26 -15.36 5.06
C GLN A 459 9.27 -14.37 5.68
N MET A 460 8.31 -13.85 4.92
CA MET A 460 7.34 -12.85 5.38
C MET A 460 6.03 -13.46 5.88
N ASP A 461 5.78 -14.75 5.66
CA ASP A 461 4.55 -15.41 6.11
C ASP A 461 4.57 -15.64 7.62
N ASP A 462 3.71 -14.89 8.31
CA ASP A 462 3.47 -14.98 9.75
C ASP A 462 2.47 -16.10 10.08
N ARG A 463 1.71 -16.61 9.08
CA ARG A 463 0.70 -17.68 9.24
C ARG A 463 1.12 -18.98 8.55
N ARG A 464 2.16 -19.63 9.09
CA ARG A 464 2.73 -20.90 8.54
C ARG A 464 1.76 -22.10 8.43
N ALA A 465 0.54 -22.01 8.96
CA ALA A 465 -0.40 -23.12 9.07
C ALA A 465 -1.45 -23.22 7.93
N GLU A 466 -1.56 -22.24 7.03
CA GLU A 466 -2.58 -22.23 5.95
C GLU A 466 -1.96 -22.38 4.55
N THR A 467 -2.61 -23.15 3.69
CA THR A 467 -2.12 -23.42 2.33
C THR A 467 -2.51 -22.31 1.35
N ILE A 468 -1.61 -21.98 0.42
CA ILE A 468 -1.77 -20.95 -0.63
C ILE A 468 -3.12 -21.05 -1.36
N LEU A 469 -3.57 -22.29 -1.61
CA LEU A 469 -4.80 -22.57 -2.34
C LEU A 469 -6.06 -22.21 -1.53
N ALA A 470 -6.02 -22.29 -0.20
CA ALA A 470 -7.15 -21.96 0.66
C ALA A 470 -7.44 -20.45 0.65
N ASP A 471 -6.40 -19.62 0.74
CA ASP A 471 -6.53 -18.16 0.73
C ASP A 471 -6.88 -17.60 -0.64
N LEU A 472 -6.26 -18.12 -1.71
CA LEU A 472 -6.60 -17.71 -3.07
C LEU A 472 -8.04 -18.11 -3.42
N LYS A 473 -8.47 -19.31 -3.01
CA LYS A 473 -9.86 -19.76 -3.17
C LYS A 473 -10.83 -18.97 -2.30
N ALA A 474 -10.44 -18.55 -1.10
CA ALA A 474 -11.25 -17.68 -0.24
C ALA A 474 -11.39 -16.26 -0.80
N ALA A 475 -10.32 -15.70 -1.37
CA ALA A 475 -10.30 -14.39 -2.00
C ALA A 475 -11.15 -14.34 -3.28
N ILE A 476 -11.12 -15.41 -4.08
CA ILE A 476 -11.89 -15.56 -5.34
C ILE A 476 -13.35 -15.94 -5.07
N ARG A 477 -13.63 -16.86 -4.13
CA ARG A 477 -15.01 -17.31 -3.86
C ARG A 477 -15.83 -16.36 -3.01
N GLY A 478 -15.24 -15.34 -2.40
CA GLY A 478 -15.95 -14.42 -1.51
C GLY A 478 -16.72 -15.20 -0.44
N LYS A 479 -16.02 -15.70 0.59
CA LYS A 479 -16.54 -16.56 1.68
C LYS A 479 -18.07 -16.76 1.65
N PRO A 480 -18.58 -17.91 1.19
CA PRO A 480 -19.88 -18.33 1.68
C PRO A 480 -19.73 -18.56 3.19
N ARG A 481 -20.63 -17.96 3.95
CA ARG A 481 -20.84 -18.17 5.39
C ARG A 481 -20.69 -19.65 5.73
N ARG A 482 -19.70 -20.02 6.55
CA ARG A 482 -19.54 -21.40 7.04
C ARG A 482 -20.65 -21.77 8.03
N SER A 483 -21.20 -20.78 8.72
CA SER A 483 -22.34 -20.90 9.63
C SER A 483 -23.40 -19.87 9.24
N THR A 484 -24.68 -20.23 9.32
CA THR A 484 -25.80 -19.29 9.11
C THR A 484 -26.00 -18.33 10.29
N GLY A 485 -25.31 -18.58 11.42
CA GLY A 485 -25.38 -17.79 12.64
C GLY A 485 -24.53 -16.53 12.62
N LEU A 486 -24.70 -15.70 13.64
CA LEU A 486 -24.06 -14.39 13.80
C LEU A 486 -23.43 -14.29 15.20
N LEU A 487 -22.15 -13.95 15.31
CA LEU A 487 -21.48 -13.70 16.59
C LEU A 487 -21.31 -12.19 16.82
N ILE A 488 -21.93 -11.67 17.88
CA ILE A 488 -21.80 -10.28 18.33
C ILE A 488 -21.06 -10.27 19.66
N ALA A 489 -19.91 -9.60 19.73
CA ALA A 489 -19.15 -9.42 20.96
C ALA A 489 -19.36 -8.02 21.54
N ILE A 490 -19.54 -7.93 22.85
CA ILE A 490 -19.52 -6.66 23.60
C ILE A 490 -18.20 -6.59 24.37
N GLU A 491 -17.34 -5.65 23.97
CA GLU A 491 -16.02 -5.41 24.56
C GLU A 491 -16.01 -4.03 25.24
N GLY A 492 -15.13 -3.86 26.20
CA GLY A 492 -15.01 -2.66 27.03
C GLY A 492 -14.13 -2.88 28.26
N ASP A 493 -13.78 -1.82 28.98
CA ASP A 493 -12.88 -1.91 30.13
C ASP A 493 -13.54 -2.70 31.29
N THR A 494 -14.80 -2.39 31.64
CA THR A 494 -15.42 -3.03 32.80
C THR A 494 -16.20 -4.30 32.45
N ALA A 495 -16.05 -5.31 33.32
CA ALA A 495 -16.85 -6.54 33.25
C ALA A 495 -18.34 -6.29 33.52
N GLN A 496 -18.68 -5.29 34.34
CA GLN A 496 -20.06 -4.99 34.67
C GLN A 496 -20.80 -4.36 33.49
N ASP A 497 -20.19 -3.39 32.81
CA ASP A 497 -20.83 -2.71 31.68
C ASP A 497 -21.03 -3.67 30.51
N THR A 498 -20.00 -4.45 30.18
CA THR A 498 -20.09 -5.47 29.10
C THR A 498 -21.15 -6.55 29.42
N ALA A 499 -21.30 -6.96 30.67
CA ALA A 499 -22.34 -7.90 31.10
C ALA A 499 -23.76 -7.28 31.06
N SER A 500 -23.92 -6.05 31.54
CA SER A 500 -25.20 -5.33 31.48
C SER A 500 -25.65 -5.12 30.03
N GLN A 501 -24.76 -4.61 29.19
CA GLN A 501 -25.09 -4.28 27.80
C GLN A 501 -25.29 -5.54 26.94
N SER A 502 -24.55 -6.63 27.17
CA SER A 502 -24.80 -7.91 26.48
C SER A 502 -26.16 -8.52 26.84
N ARG A 503 -26.60 -8.44 28.10
CA ARG A 503 -27.94 -8.86 28.53
C ARG A 503 -29.04 -8.02 27.89
N LEU A 504 -28.93 -6.69 27.97
CA LEU A 504 -29.92 -5.77 27.39
C LEU A 504 -30.04 -5.96 25.87
N LEU A 505 -28.91 -6.12 25.17
CA LEU A 505 -28.92 -6.40 23.73
C LEU A 505 -29.56 -7.77 23.41
N THR A 506 -29.26 -8.80 24.21
CA THR A 506 -29.87 -10.13 24.06
C THR A 506 -31.38 -10.07 24.22
N ASP A 507 -31.86 -9.38 25.25
CA ASP A 507 -33.30 -9.24 25.52
C ASP A 507 -34.02 -8.46 24.42
N TRP A 508 -33.36 -7.44 23.85
CA TRP A 508 -33.87 -6.74 22.69
C TRP A 508 -33.93 -7.66 21.45
N LEU A 509 -32.85 -8.39 21.14
CA LEU A 509 -32.80 -9.32 19.99
C LEU A 509 -33.87 -10.42 20.10
N ARG A 510 -34.14 -10.93 21.31
CA ARG A 510 -35.20 -11.92 21.57
C ARG A 510 -36.59 -11.37 21.31
N LYS A 511 -36.82 -10.07 21.54
CA LYS A 511 -38.10 -9.41 21.26
C LYS A 511 -38.28 -9.07 19.78
N SER A 512 -37.19 -8.85 19.05
CA SER A 512 -37.21 -8.30 17.70
C SER A 512 -37.05 -9.33 16.56
N GLY A 513 -36.85 -10.62 16.84
CA GLY A 513 -36.60 -11.60 15.77
C GLY A 513 -37.00 -13.05 16.08
N ASN A 514 -37.12 -13.85 15.02
CA ASN A 514 -37.50 -15.27 15.05
C ASN A 514 -36.31 -16.24 15.12
N ARG A 515 -35.09 -15.76 15.36
CA ARG A 515 -33.88 -16.60 15.44
C ARG A 515 -33.56 -17.00 16.87
N GLU A 516 -32.94 -18.17 17.05
CA GLU A 516 -32.37 -18.59 18.33
C GLU A 516 -31.32 -17.56 18.79
N ILE A 517 -31.47 -17.01 20.00
CA ILE A 517 -30.51 -16.06 20.59
C ILE A 517 -29.85 -16.68 21.81
N LEU A 518 -28.54 -16.88 21.74
CA LEU A 518 -27.71 -17.37 22.85
C LEU A 518 -26.92 -16.20 23.46
N LEU A 519 -27.04 -16.00 24.76
CA LEU A 519 -26.12 -15.15 25.53
C LEU A 519 -25.00 -16.04 26.09
N ALA A 520 -23.80 -15.88 25.57
CA ALA A 520 -22.59 -16.54 26.06
C ALA A 520 -21.92 -15.61 27.08
N THR A 521 -21.95 -15.99 28.37
CA THR A 521 -21.30 -15.22 29.43
C THR A 521 -19.89 -15.70 29.69
N ASP A 522 -18.98 -14.82 30.07
CA ASP A 522 -17.61 -15.16 30.45
C ASP A 522 -17.63 -16.10 31.68
N PRO A 523 -17.18 -17.36 31.55
CA PRO A 523 -17.23 -18.32 32.64
C PRO A 523 -16.39 -17.88 33.85
N THR A 524 -15.38 -17.02 33.67
CA THR A 524 -14.60 -16.46 34.79
C THR A 524 -15.46 -15.64 35.76
N LEU A 525 -16.55 -15.06 35.29
CA LEU A 525 -17.48 -14.25 36.09
C LEU A 525 -18.56 -15.13 36.76
N ASN A 526 -19.07 -16.14 36.04
CA ASN A 526 -20.28 -16.86 36.46
C ASN A 526 -20.06 -18.32 36.89
N ASP A 527 -19.02 -19.01 36.41
CA ASP A 527 -18.78 -20.44 36.69
C ASP A 527 -17.96 -20.63 37.98
N ARG A 528 -18.57 -21.27 38.99
CA ARG A 528 -17.91 -21.56 40.28
C ARG A 528 -16.81 -22.60 40.16
N ARG A 529 -16.95 -23.59 39.26
CA ARG A 529 -15.97 -24.67 39.10
C ARG A 529 -14.70 -24.11 38.50
N LEU A 530 -14.82 -23.26 37.50
CA LEU A 530 -13.69 -22.61 36.87
C LEU A 530 -13.01 -21.64 37.86
N ARG A 531 -13.76 -20.79 38.58
CA ARG A 531 -13.18 -19.92 39.61
C ARG A 531 -12.43 -20.70 40.70
N ALA A 532 -12.94 -21.85 41.12
CA ALA A 532 -12.26 -22.69 42.11
C ALA A 532 -10.92 -23.25 41.58
N VAL A 533 -10.87 -23.68 40.31
CA VAL A 533 -9.65 -24.15 39.68
C VAL A 533 -8.62 -23.02 39.52
N LEU A 534 -9.05 -21.82 39.14
CA LEU A 534 -8.17 -20.67 38.99
C LEU A 534 -7.66 -20.13 40.32
N ALA A 535 -8.52 -20.10 41.34
CA ALA A 535 -8.14 -19.69 42.69
C ALA A 535 -7.17 -20.68 43.35
N GLY A 536 -7.32 -21.99 43.09
CA GLY A 536 -6.45 -23.02 43.64
C GLY A 536 -5.07 -23.11 42.96
N ALA A 537 -4.86 -22.46 41.82
CA ALA A 537 -3.65 -22.59 41.03
C ALA A 537 -2.52 -21.60 41.41
N GLU A 538 -2.75 -20.66 42.33
CA GLU A 538 -1.79 -19.63 42.80
C GLU A 538 -0.87 -19.08 41.70
N LEU A 539 -1.44 -18.73 40.55
CA LEU A 539 -0.67 -18.30 39.39
C LEU A 539 -0.05 -16.93 39.66
N THR A 540 1.27 -16.82 39.47
CA THR A 540 2.02 -15.57 39.66
C THR A 540 2.53 -14.98 38.34
N GLY A 541 2.77 -15.83 37.33
CA GLY A 541 3.31 -15.41 36.04
C GLY A 541 2.25 -14.92 35.06
N ALA A 542 2.51 -13.82 34.35
CA ALA A 542 1.59 -13.27 33.36
C ALA A 542 1.24 -14.23 32.20
N ARG A 543 2.24 -14.97 31.70
CA ARG A 543 2.03 -16.00 30.66
C ARG A 543 1.08 -17.10 31.13
N ALA A 544 1.12 -17.46 32.41
CA ALA A 544 0.24 -18.48 32.96
C ALA A 544 -1.22 -17.98 33.02
N HIS A 545 -1.42 -16.70 33.36
CA HIS A 545 -2.74 -16.05 33.29
C HIS A 545 -3.28 -15.96 31.87
N ALA A 546 -2.43 -15.67 30.88
CA ALA A 546 -2.82 -15.66 29.46
C ALA A 546 -3.24 -17.05 28.96
N LEU A 547 -2.48 -18.10 29.31
CA LEU A 547 -2.83 -19.48 28.96
C LEU A 547 -4.15 -19.92 29.59
N VAL A 548 -4.41 -19.52 30.83
CA VAL A 548 -5.69 -19.73 31.49
C VAL A 548 -6.82 -19.01 30.73
N ALA A 549 -6.65 -17.72 30.43
CA ALA A 549 -7.67 -16.95 29.72
C ALA A 549 -7.99 -17.57 28.34
N ALA A 550 -6.95 -18.04 27.65
CA ALA A 550 -7.05 -18.77 26.39
C ALA A 550 -7.80 -20.11 26.54
N ALA A 551 -7.49 -20.90 27.57
CA ALA A 551 -8.17 -22.17 27.84
C ALA A 551 -9.67 -21.98 28.12
N VAL A 552 -10.02 -20.96 28.91
CA VAL A 552 -11.43 -20.58 29.16
C VAL A 552 -12.13 -20.21 27.85
N ARG A 553 -11.43 -19.49 26.97
CA ARG A 553 -11.99 -19.09 25.67
C ARG A 553 -12.16 -20.23 24.69
N ALA A 554 -11.24 -21.19 24.70
CA ALA A 554 -11.39 -22.42 23.93
C ALA A 554 -12.62 -23.22 24.39
N ASP A 555 -12.81 -23.41 25.69
CA ASP A 555 -13.93 -24.19 26.25
C ASP A 555 -15.29 -23.59 25.85
N ILE A 556 -15.51 -22.27 26.03
CA ILE A 556 -16.78 -21.66 25.66
C ILE A 556 -17.04 -21.66 24.15
N VAL A 557 -15.99 -21.49 23.34
CA VAL A 557 -16.11 -21.54 21.88
C VAL A 557 -16.56 -22.91 21.42
N GLU A 558 -15.95 -23.98 21.96
CA GLU A 558 -16.27 -25.36 21.57
C GLU A 558 -17.59 -25.85 22.15
N ARG A 559 -17.89 -25.51 23.41
CA ARG A 559 -19.06 -26.00 24.13
C ARG A 559 -20.35 -25.28 23.74
N GLU A 560 -20.30 -23.97 23.53
CA GLU A 560 -21.50 -23.13 23.43
C GLU A 560 -21.59 -22.37 22.11
N ILE A 561 -20.53 -21.63 21.74
CA ILE A 561 -20.61 -20.65 20.63
C ILE A 561 -20.68 -21.36 19.28
N ARG A 562 -19.73 -22.24 18.97
CA ARG A 562 -19.65 -22.89 17.66
C ARG A 562 -20.89 -23.75 17.37
N PRO A 563 -21.36 -24.61 18.30
CA PRO A 563 -22.60 -25.36 18.09
C PRO A 563 -23.83 -24.46 17.83
N ALA A 564 -23.92 -23.30 18.48
CA ALA A 564 -25.02 -22.36 18.28
C ALA A 564 -24.93 -21.66 16.91
N LEU A 565 -23.74 -21.22 16.51
CA LEU A 565 -23.52 -20.62 15.20
C LEU A 565 -23.84 -21.61 14.07
N ASP A 566 -23.43 -22.86 14.20
CA ASP A 566 -23.69 -23.92 13.21
C ASP A 566 -25.18 -24.19 13.02
N ARG A 567 -26.01 -23.96 14.05
CA ARG A 567 -27.49 -24.04 13.96
C ARG A 567 -28.15 -22.78 13.38
N GLY A 568 -27.40 -21.70 13.15
CA GLY A 568 -27.96 -20.44 12.66
C GLY A 568 -28.34 -19.42 13.72
N ALA A 569 -27.96 -19.64 14.98
CA ALA A 569 -28.29 -18.76 16.09
C ALA A 569 -27.51 -17.44 16.04
N ILE A 570 -28.05 -16.40 16.69
CA ILE A 570 -27.29 -15.19 17.02
C ILE A 570 -26.70 -15.39 18.42
N VAL A 571 -25.38 -15.37 18.51
CA VAL A 571 -24.66 -15.47 19.77
C VAL A 571 -24.21 -14.07 20.17
N VAL A 572 -24.69 -13.59 21.31
CA VAL A 572 -24.17 -12.37 21.96
C VAL A 572 -23.21 -12.83 23.04
N MET A 573 -21.98 -12.36 23.00
CA MET A 573 -20.97 -12.69 24.00
C MET A 573 -20.44 -11.46 24.71
N GLU A 574 -20.34 -11.53 26.04
CA GLU A 574 -19.55 -10.56 26.81
C GLU A 574 -18.06 -10.91 26.71
N ARG A 575 -17.21 -9.93 26.43
CA ARG A 575 -15.75 -10.03 26.51
C ARG A 575 -15.18 -11.26 25.80
N PHE A 576 -15.32 -11.29 24.47
CA PHE A 576 -14.90 -12.43 23.66
C PHE A 576 -13.41 -12.69 23.79
N VAL A 577 -12.57 -11.72 23.42
CA VAL A 577 -11.12 -11.86 23.51
C VAL A 577 -10.47 -10.52 23.81
N ASP A 578 -10.96 -9.44 23.23
CA ASP A 578 -10.19 -8.21 23.16
C ASP A 578 -10.01 -7.58 24.55
N SER A 579 -11.09 -7.50 25.35
CA SER A 579 -11.01 -6.99 26.73
C SER A 579 -10.15 -7.85 27.65
N PRO A 580 -10.35 -9.18 27.78
CA PRO A 580 -9.50 -10.02 28.62
C PRO A 580 -8.01 -9.90 28.30
N PHE A 581 -7.66 -9.84 27.01
CA PHE A 581 -6.28 -9.75 26.56
C PHE A 581 -5.72 -8.34 26.75
N ALA A 582 -6.49 -7.27 26.51
CA ALA A 582 -6.07 -5.89 26.78
C ALA A 582 -5.69 -5.68 28.25
N HIS A 583 -6.46 -6.21 29.20
CA HIS A 583 -6.11 -6.15 30.61
C HIS A 583 -4.83 -6.93 30.95
N LEU A 584 -4.64 -8.11 30.36
CA LEU A 584 -3.41 -8.89 30.58
C LEU A 584 -2.18 -8.16 30.03
N SER A 585 -2.29 -7.58 28.83
CA SER A 585 -1.21 -6.81 28.21
C SER A 585 -0.87 -5.55 28.99
N ALA A 586 -1.87 -4.84 29.53
CA ALA A 586 -1.67 -3.62 30.33
C ALA A 586 -0.90 -3.87 31.66
N VAL A 587 -1.04 -5.06 32.25
CA VAL A 587 -0.35 -5.45 33.50
C VAL A 587 1.03 -6.06 33.24
N ALA A 588 1.19 -6.79 32.12
CA ALA A 588 2.31 -7.71 31.94
C ALA A 588 3.29 -7.36 30.82
N GLY A 589 3.00 -6.37 29.96
CA GLY A 589 3.87 -6.03 28.83
C GLY A 589 4.15 -7.21 27.91
N LEU A 590 3.18 -8.14 27.79
CA LEU A 590 3.27 -9.29 26.88
C LEU A 590 3.28 -8.79 25.43
N ASP A 591 4.07 -9.44 24.58
CA ASP A 591 4.17 -9.12 23.16
C ASP A 591 2.79 -9.31 22.48
N PRO A 592 2.24 -8.27 21.83
CA PRO A 592 0.97 -8.36 21.10
C PRO A 592 0.91 -9.52 20.09
N GLU A 593 2.03 -9.85 19.44
CA GLU A 593 2.09 -10.95 18.46
C GLU A 593 1.91 -12.33 19.13
N GLU A 594 2.50 -12.53 20.31
CA GLU A 594 2.33 -13.77 21.10
C GLU A 594 0.86 -13.94 21.53
N MET A 595 0.20 -12.83 21.90
CA MET A 595 -1.18 -12.81 22.36
C MET A 595 -2.19 -13.05 21.23
N GLU A 596 -1.94 -12.49 20.03
CA GLU A 596 -2.77 -12.75 18.85
C GLU A 596 -2.69 -14.24 18.44
N GLY A 597 -1.48 -14.82 18.44
CA GLY A 597 -1.29 -16.23 18.13
C GLY A 597 -1.99 -17.16 19.12
N LEU A 598 -1.94 -16.84 20.41
CA LEU A 598 -2.63 -17.59 21.46
C LEU A 598 -4.15 -17.50 21.32
N THR A 599 -4.66 -16.30 21.02
CA THR A 599 -6.08 -16.07 20.73
C THR A 599 -6.57 -16.90 19.55
N ASP A 600 -5.86 -16.83 18.42
CA ASP A 600 -6.21 -17.55 17.20
C ASP A 600 -6.27 -19.06 17.42
N TRP A 601 -5.36 -19.57 18.25
CA TRP A 601 -5.35 -20.98 18.65
C TRP A 601 -6.56 -21.31 19.54
N ALA A 602 -6.80 -20.53 20.59
CA ALA A 602 -7.89 -20.74 21.54
C ALA A 602 -9.26 -20.73 20.87
N THR A 603 -9.53 -19.79 19.97
CA THR A 603 -10.84 -19.68 19.31
C THR A 603 -10.91 -20.49 18.01
N ALA A 604 -9.84 -21.22 17.66
CA ALA A 604 -9.66 -21.85 16.35
C ALA A 604 -10.02 -20.87 15.20
N LYS A 605 -9.50 -19.64 15.31
CA LYS A 605 -9.69 -18.50 14.41
C LYS A 605 -11.14 -18.01 14.26
N LEU A 606 -12.02 -18.36 15.20
CA LEU A 606 -13.33 -17.73 15.28
C LEU A 606 -13.16 -16.26 15.69
N ARG A 607 -13.79 -15.36 14.95
CA ARG A 607 -13.84 -13.92 15.22
C ARG A 607 -15.31 -13.47 15.24
N PRO A 608 -15.67 -12.46 16.04
CA PRO A 608 -17.01 -11.89 16.00
C PRO A 608 -17.30 -11.28 14.62
N ASP A 609 -18.54 -11.41 14.15
CA ASP A 609 -19.01 -10.71 12.94
C ASP A 609 -19.21 -9.21 13.20
N LEU A 610 -19.46 -8.86 14.47
CA LEU A 610 -19.57 -7.51 14.97
C LEU A 610 -19.01 -7.45 16.39
N THR A 611 -18.10 -6.51 16.64
CA THR A 611 -17.67 -6.17 18.00
C THR A 611 -18.16 -4.77 18.33
N VAL A 612 -18.95 -4.64 19.40
CA VAL A 612 -19.32 -3.33 19.95
C VAL A 612 -18.36 -3.01 21.08
N LEU A 613 -17.54 -1.97 20.88
CA LEU A 613 -16.62 -1.48 21.90
C LEU A 613 -17.31 -0.37 22.70
N LEU A 614 -17.48 -0.58 24.00
CA LEU A 614 -17.96 0.41 24.94
C LEU A 614 -16.80 1.33 25.32
N ASP A 615 -16.88 2.59 24.88
CA ASP A 615 -15.90 3.63 25.15
C ASP A 615 -16.38 4.50 26.31
N ARG A 616 -15.80 4.30 27.49
CA ARG A 616 -16.11 5.04 28.72
C ARG A 616 -14.83 5.70 29.22
N ASP A 617 -14.94 6.95 29.66
CA ASP A 617 -13.84 7.73 30.22
C ASP A 617 -13.20 6.97 31.39
N PRO A 618 -11.91 6.56 31.28
CA PRO A 618 -11.17 5.87 32.32
C PRO A 618 -11.20 6.59 33.67
N ALA A 619 -11.30 7.93 33.67
CA ALA A 619 -11.34 8.72 34.88
C ALA A 619 -12.61 8.50 35.72
N THR A 620 -13.68 7.99 35.10
CA THR A 620 -14.96 7.69 35.76
C THR A 620 -15.02 6.28 36.35
N LEU A 621 -14.02 5.44 36.06
CA LEU A 621 -14.00 4.04 36.47
C LEU A 621 -13.55 3.85 37.93
N PRO A 622 -14.11 2.84 38.64
CA PRO A 622 -13.77 2.56 40.03
C PRO A 622 -12.33 2.03 40.14
N GLN A 623 -11.50 2.75 40.87
CA GLN A 623 -10.12 2.35 41.12
C GLN A 623 -10.04 1.22 42.15
N THR A 624 -9.25 0.18 41.86
CA THR A 624 -8.99 -0.92 42.79
C THR A 624 -7.49 -1.09 43.03
N ARG A 625 -7.10 -1.94 43.99
CA ARG A 625 -5.68 -2.24 44.28
C ARG A 625 -4.91 -2.72 43.03
N TYR A 626 -5.59 -3.31 42.06
CA TYR A 626 -4.98 -3.90 40.86
C TYR A 626 -5.32 -3.16 39.56
N GLN A 627 -6.25 -2.20 39.58
CA GLN A 627 -6.71 -1.44 38.43
C GLN A 627 -6.65 0.05 38.78
N SER A 628 -5.53 0.68 38.44
CA SER A 628 -5.31 2.11 38.59
C SER A 628 -5.86 2.88 37.38
N ASN A 629 -5.95 4.21 37.49
CA ASN A 629 -6.31 5.05 36.35
C ASN A 629 -5.39 4.81 35.15
N ASP A 630 -4.07 4.73 35.38
CA ASP A 630 -3.08 4.42 34.32
C ASP A 630 -3.31 3.06 33.64
N HIS A 631 -3.83 2.08 34.39
CA HIS A 631 -4.19 0.77 33.83
C HIS A 631 -5.41 0.89 32.93
N HIS A 632 -6.46 1.60 33.36
CA HIS A 632 -7.65 1.84 32.54
C HIS A 632 -7.33 2.61 31.26
N TRP A 633 -6.48 3.65 31.33
CA TRP A 633 -5.99 4.35 30.14
C TRP A 633 -5.27 3.42 29.16
N ARG A 634 -4.37 2.55 29.64
CA ARG A 634 -3.67 1.59 28.76
C ARG A 634 -4.62 0.57 28.13
N VAL A 635 -5.61 0.10 28.87
CA VAL A 635 -6.60 -0.85 28.37
C VAL A 635 -7.46 -0.20 27.28
N GLN A 636 -7.93 1.02 27.53
CA GLN A 636 -8.70 1.80 26.55
C GLN A 636 -7.89 2.07 25.29
N ASP A 637 -6.63 2.51 25.41
CA ASP A 637 -5.74 2.75 24.27
C ASP A 637 -5.58 1.49 23.41
N LEU A 638 -5.34 0.34 24.02
CA LEU A 638 -5.21 -0.95 23.31
C LEU A 638 -6.52 -1.35 22.61
N LEU A 639 -7.67 -1.16 23.26
CA LEU A 639 -8.99 -1.46 22.66
C LEU A 639 -9.32 -0.54 21.49
N LEU A 640 -9.01 0.75 21.60
CA LEU A 640 -9.17 1.72 20.52
C LEU A 640 -8.20 1.46 19.37
N GLU A 641 -6.97 1.06 19.65
CA GLU A 641 -5.99 0.64 18.63
C GLU A 641 -6.50 -0.58 17.86
N MET A 642 -7.02 -1.60 18.57
CA MET A 642 -7.65 -2.78 17.94
C MET A 642 -8.87 -2.39 17.08
N ALA A 643 -9.72 -1.49 17.57
CA ALA A 643 -10.87 -0.99 16.82
C ALA A 643 -10.46 -0.19 15.57
N SER A 644 -9.39 0.61 15.66
CA SER A 644 -8.85 1.38 14.53
C SER A 644 -8.19 0.51 13.46
N SER A 645 -7.66 -0.65 13.88
CA SER A 645 -6.97 -1.60 13.01
C SER A 645 -7.93 -2.48 12.20
N ASP A 646 -9.16 -2.71 12.68
CA ASP A 646 -10.19 -3.50 11.99
C ASP A 646 -11.58 -2.79 11.99
N PRO A 647 -11.70 -1.60 11.36
CA PRO A 647 -12.93 -0.79 11.43
C PRO A 647 -14.15 -1.48 10.79
N ASP A 648 -13.93 -2.46 9.93
CA ASP A 648 -15.00 -3.26 9.31
C ASP A 648 -15.62 -4.25 10.29
N ARG A 649 -15.01 -4.52 11.45
CA ARG A 649 -15.53 -5.40 12.50
C ARG A 649 -16.08 -4.64 13.70
N TYR A 650 -15.45 -3.54 14.09
CA TYR A 650 -15.81 -2.77 15.29
C TYR A 650 -16.87 -1.71 15.03
N VAL A 651 -17.66 -1.44 16.08
CA VAL A 651 -18.42 -0.20 16.23
C VAL A 651 -18.15 0.32 17.63
N VAL A 652 -17.61 1.53 17.72
CA VAL A 652 -17.32 2.19 19.00
C VAL A 652 -18.54 2.96 19.46
N VAL A 653 -18.97 2.74 20.70
CA VAL A 653 -20.14 3.37 21.31
C VAL A 653 -19.70 4.09 22.57
N ASP A 654 -19.96 5.40 22.60
CA ASP A 654 -19.79 6.21 23.80
C ASP A 654 -20.75 5.72 24.91
N ALA A 655 -20.13 5.29 26.01
CA ALA A 655 -20.70 4.67 27.20
C ALA A 655 -20.53 5.54 28.47
N ASP A 656 -20.31 6.85 28.34
CA ASP A 656 -20.21 7.79 29.47
C ASP A 656 -21.57 8.10 30.12
N ASN A 657 -22.67 7.75 29.46
CA ASN A 657 -24.03 8.02 29.92
C ASN A 657 -24.56 6.90 30.83
N ASP A 658 -25.80 7.04 31.31
CA ASP A 658 -26.46 5.97 32.05
C ASP A 658 -26.62 4.68 31.21
N ASP A 659 -26.88 3.57 31.91
CA ASP A 659 -26.95 2.23 31.30
C ASP A 659 -28.03 2.11 30.22
N GLU A 660 -29.14 2.87 30.36
CA GLU A 660 -30.26 2.84 29.43
C GLU A 660 -29.93 3.60 28.13
N ALA A 661 -29.36 4.80 28.25
CA ALA A 661 -28.88 5.58 27.11
C ALA A 661 -27.77 4.85 26.36
N THR A 662 -26.84 4.21 27.08
CA THR A 662 -25.79 3.37 26.48
C THR A 662 -26.40 2.20 25.72
N SER A 663 -27.39 1.52 26.29
CA SER A 663 -28.10 0.41 25.64
C SER A 663 -28.80 0.82 24.35
N GLN A 664 -29.48 1.98 24.35
CA GLN A 664 -30.10 2.51 23.13
C GLN A 664 -29.06 2.76 22.02
N ARG A 665 -27.88 3.28 22.36
CA ARG A 665 -26.79 3.50 21.40
C ARG A 665 -26.21 2.18 20.88
N VAL A 666 -26.01 1.19 21.76
CA VAL A 666 -25.57 -0.17 21.37
C VAL A 666 -26.58 -0.78 20.40
N ILE A 667 -27.88 -0.70 20.68
CA ILE A 667 -28.94 -1.22 19.81
C ILE A 667 -28.93 -0.51 18.45
N MET A 668 -28.82 0.82 18.42
CA MET A 668 -28.74 1.59 17.17
C MET A 668 -27.51 1.22 16.34
N ALA A 669 -26.35 1.10 16.99
CA ALA A 669 -25.09 0.67 16.38
C ALA A 669 -25.21 -0.72 15.75
N VAL A 670 -25.74 -1.69 16.50
CA VAL A 670 -25.94 -3.06 16.03
C VAL A 670 -26.93 -3.11 14.87
N ARG A 671 -28.06 -2.41 14.97
CA ARG A 671 -29.06 -2.34 13.89
C ARG A 671 -28.47 -1.74 12.61
N GLY A 672 -27.73 -0.64 12.73
CA GLY A 672 -27.04 0.00 11.60
C GLY A 672 -26.00 -0.92 10.96
N ALA A 673 -25.18 -1.59 11.78
CA ALA A 673 -24.16 -2.52 11.31
C ALA A 673 -24.76 -3.73 10.61
N ILE A 674 -25.83 -4.33 11.16
CA ILE A 674 -26.50 -5.48 10.54
C ILE A 674 -27.13 -5.10 9.20
N ALA A 675 -27.78 -3.93 9.12
CA ALA A 675 -28.39 -3.43 7.89
C ALA A 675 -27.35 -3.11 6.80
N ALA A 676 -26.31 -2.35 7.14
CA ALA A 676 -25.25 -1.97 6.21
C ALA A 676 -24.46 -3.18 5.68
N ARG A 677 -24.25 -4.19 6.51
CA ARG A 677 -23.44 -5.39 6.20
C ARG A 677 -24.27 -6.56 5.64
N LYS A 678 -25.58 -6.37 5.40
CA LYS A 678 -26.53 -7.42 4.98
C LYS A 678 -26.42 -8.69 5.84
N LEU A 679 -26.25 -8.51 7.16
CA LEU A 679 -25.99 -9.62 8.06
C LEU A 679 -27.24 -10.48 8.33
N GLY A 680 -28.40 -10.15 7.75
CA GLY A 680 -29.58 -11.02 7.69
C GLY A 680 -30.30 -11.14 9.03
N LEU A 681 -30.97 -10.06 9.44
CA LEU A 681 -32.22 -10.15 10.19
C LEU A 681 -33.31 -9.95 9.14
N ASP A 682 -34.23 -10.90 8.98
CA ASP A 682 -35.28 -10.80 7.96
C ASP A 682 -36.08 -9.49 8.16
N GLU A 683 -36.33 -8.77 7.06
CA GLU A 683 -37.13 -7.54 6.99
C GLU A 683 -38.61 -7.82 7.30
N ALA A 684 -38.92 -8.17 8.54
CA ALA A 684 -40.28 -8.45 8.97
C ALA A 684 -40.60 -7.80 10.32
N ASN A 685 -40.65 -6.46 10.37
CA ASN A 685 -41.72 -5.72 11.08
C ASN A 685 -41.63 -4.19 10.95
N ASP A 686 -41.76 -3.63 9.73
CA ASP A 686 -41.97 -2.17 9.59
C ASP A 686 -43.16 -1.84 8.69
N ARG A 687 -44.30 -2.48 8.98
CA ARG A 687 -45.62 -2.00 8.57
C ARG A 687 -46.40 -1.60 9.81
N THR A 688 -46.15 -0.38 10.30
CA THR A 688 -47.17 0.35 11.07
C THR A 688 -48.41 0.54 10.17
N PRO A 689 -49.62 0.23 10.63
CA PRO A 689 -50.83 0.63 9.92
C PRO A 689 -50.93 2.15 10.07
N VAL A 690 -50.86 2.87 8.96
CA VAL A 690 -51.39 4.23 8.89
C VAL A 690 -52.89 4.09 9.11
N GLU A 691 -53.34 4.41 10.32
CA GLU A 691 -54.76 4.59 10.61
C GLU A 691 -55.29 5.71 9.71
N ALA A 692 -56.23 5.34 8.85
CA ALA A 692 -57.14 6.28 8.24
C ALA A 692 -58.21 6.64 9.28
N GLN A 693 -58.16 7.86 9.78
CA GLN A 693 -59.33 8.68 10.14
C GLN A 693 -58.95 10.15 10.17
#